data_AF-A0A938LMK4-F1
#
_entry.id   AF-A0A938LMK4-F1
#
_cell.length_a   1.000
_cell.length_b   1.000
_cell.length_c   1.000
_cell.angle_alpha   90.00
_cell.angle_beta   90.00
_cell.angle_gamma   90.00
#
_symmetry.space_group_name_H-M   'P 1'
#
loop_
_entity.id
_entity.type
_entity.pdbx_description
1 polymer ?
#
loop_
_entity_poly.entity_id
_entity_poly.type
_entity_poly.pdbx_seq_one_letter_code
_entity_poly.pdbx_strand_id
1 'polypeptide(L)'
;MIAPQTRAGARRPMRRKRTEPSKPRRTRRAQRGLGLRPSAATRKFVPEKSAVTHYGSRRYERSSQNRARKTTFCKIVVRRRWDQDEGKKVRTREGRSVFSPSHPPIFSPPSLASWPSRSSWFHASGCGRRPVMAIVVLMVLAATRAAPAQDSVRFDDFIGSFPAVVQVRARAVWETPSSEAAGDSATTEVSGKEISDDDLLAAAGGPKKDAVLAQLNELRAQWRAAGAERAELVQATARWTSFAERLQGRDDMGPVFLGAVRVVREHEALLRRAEARLAALEQEIQSRRVGAALEAVARNFTTRDWLVIVAYLVLTTVLGGLLAGRPASMKDFFLGGRKLPWPAVCGSIIATELSAATFLVVPALVFSAGGDMTYIQLALGTILARFLIGYFFIPAYYEREIYSPYEYMGRQLGPRVKNITTGLFMVGGILAQGARVYIAAKALQVVTGTDVVTSIVIIGVVSIGWTIMGGITTVVWTDAIQFLLFVLGAVAAVAFAATSVEGGLAAIVAEARHAGKFRVLNLNLNAREAYTLWCGLIGFSFLTLASHGTDQMLVQRLFTCKGPGPARRAIVWSSLSQVLTLLLLFVGAAVFVYYRHIPLTAPERVVVEADSMKVFAVYIVDVMPPLLSGLLMAAIFAAAISTLDSLLAALSQSTISILYQPFLRPRASDRHYVMASRVIVLIWGVLLTAFAIYCDVLARSYADLIQFALAMAAYTYGGLLGVFLLAFLPTRRDDLGLLWSVPLSMLMVFSLNWHQPIAQGIVVMASALLLIQAFRRLRPQPEKILYIALAVLLVLILSLAVVGTMPDGRPVHITLAWPWHFPLATAMTFCLGYLVGNRRPAATGNAG
;
A
#
# COMPACT_ATOMS: atom_id res chain seq x y z
N MET A 1 -34.34 -1.10 52.81
CA MET A 1 -34.37 0.00 53.80
C MET A 1 -33.87 1.25 53.08
N ILE A 2 -34.37 2.48 53.23
CA ILE A 2 -35.62 3.06 53.83
C ILE A 2 -35.94 4.34 53.01
N ALA A 3 -37.22 4.77 52.95
CA ALA A 3 -37.70 6.06 52.37
C ALA A 3 -38.76 6.67 53.33
N PRO A 4 -39.16 7.97 53.24
CA PRO A 4 -40.24 8.49 52.35
C PRO A 4 -39.96 9.96 51.86
N GLN A 5 -40.82 10.89 51.38
CA GLN A 5 -42.28 11.06 51.12
C GLN A 5 -42.46 11.78 49.74
N THR A 6 -43.57 11.87 48.96
CA THR A 6 -44.98 11.40 48.95
C THR A 6 -46.15 12.35 49.39
N ARG A 7 -46.52 13.40 48.61
CA ARG A 7 -47.90 14.00 48.52
C ARG A 7 -48.03 15.08 47.39
N ALA A 8 -49.21 15.44 46.81
CA ALA A 8 -50.44 14.69 46.43
C ALA A 8 -51.49 15.53 45.62
N GLY A 9 -52.26 14.88 44.73
CA GLY A 9 -53.60 15.31 44.22
C GLY A 9 -53.64 16.09 42.89
N ALA A 10 -54.73 16.15 42.09
CA ALA A 10 -56.01 15.41 41.96
C ALA A 10 -56.69 15.81 40.59
N ARG A 11 -57.86 15.42 40.07
CA ARG A 11 -59.07 14.62 40.46
C ARG A 11 -59.48 13.65 39.29
N ARG A 12 -60.79 13.45 38.98
CA ARG A 12 -61.37 12.63 37.88
C ARG A 12 -62.86 12.97 37.62
N PRO A 13 -63.50 12.55 36.50
CA PRO A 13 -64.40 11.36 36.44
C PRO A 13 -64.19 10.55 35.12
N MET A 14 -65.06 9.69 34.53
CA MET A 14 -66.44 9.19 34.77
C MET A 14 -66.57 7.67 34.38
N ARG A 15 -67.78 7.11 34.04
CA ARG A 15 -68.06 5.64 34.20
C ARG A 15 -69.35 5.07 33.55
N ARG A 16 -69.34 3.86 32.93
CA ARG A 16 -70.39 2.76 32.96
C ARG A 16 -70.04 1.51 32.10
N LYS A 17 -70.11 0.26 32.65
CA LYS A 17 -71.03 -0.92 32.39
C LYS A 17 -70.83 -1.70 31.06
N ARG A 18 -70.48 -3.02 31.07
CA ARG A 18 -71.30 -4.29 31.07
C ARG A 18 -72.22 -4.45 29.84
N THR A 19 -72.35 -5.60 29.13
CA THR A 19 -72.64 -6.98 29.61
C THR A 19 -72.02 -8.16 28.80
N GLU A 20 -72.25 -9.41 29.25
CA GLU A 20 -71.96 -10.73 28.63
C GLU A 20 -73.18 -11.24 27.81
N PRO A 21 -73.19 -12.41 27.09
CA PRO A 21 -73.39 -13.72 27.76
C PRO A 21 -72.88 -15.04 27.09
N SER A 22 -72.78 -16.09 27.91
CA SER A 22 -73.09 -17.53 27.60
C SER A 22 -72.06 -18.50 26.95
N LYS A 23 -72.18 -19.77 27.35
CA LYS A 23 -71.57 -21.02 26.82
C LYS A 23 -72.64 -22.13 26.82
N PRO A 24 -72.40 -23.28 26.17
CA PRO A 24 -72.59 -24.54 26.90
C PRO A 24 -71.39 -25.51 26.90
N ARG A 25 -71.60 -26.62 27.62
CA ARG A 25 -70.73 -27.80 27.88
C ARG A 25 -70.43 -28.61 26.57
N ARG A 26 -69.53 -29.60 26.50
CA ARG A 26 -69.33 -30.76 27.43
C ARG A 26 -68.00 -31.53 27.17
N THR A 27 -67.38 -32.02 28.26
CA THR A 27 -66.59 -33.28 28.45
C THR A 27 -65.64 -33.90 27.39
N ARG A 28 -64.64 -34.75 27.72
CA ARG A 28 -63.67 -34.95 28.85
C ARG A 28 -62.88 -36.27 28.62
N ARG A 29 -61.56 -36.23 28.41
CA ARG A 29 -60.51 -37.29 28.65
C ARG A 29 -59.23 -36.82 27.92
N ALA A 30 -57.99 -36.79 28.43
CA ALA A 30 -57.29 -37.39 29.58
C ALA A 30 -57.03 -38.92 29.46
N GLN A 31 -55.81 -39.45 29.66
CA GLN A 31 -54.52 -38.81 30.04
C GLN A 31 -53.29 -39.76 29.81
N ARG A 32 -52.08 -39.18 29.67
CA ARG A 32 -50.72 -39.74 29.99
C ARG A 32 -50.14 -40.90 29.12
N GLY A 33 -48.80 -41.09 29.22
CA GLY A 33 -47.95 -42.08 28.51
C GLY A 33 -47.16 -41.45 27.35
N LEU A 34 -45.91 -40.94 27.45
CA LEU A 34 -44.65 -41.46 28.01
C LEU A 34 -44.11 -42.69 27.24
N GLY A 35 -43.08 -42.53 26.41
CA GLY A 35 -42.41 -43.65 25.72
C GLY A 35 -41.63 -43.32 24.43
N LEU A 36 -40.30 -43.16 24.55
CA LEU A 36 -39.19 -43.57 23.65
C LEU A 36 -39.28 -43.51 22.09
N ARG A 37 -38.17 -43.01 21.52
CA ARG A 37 -37.64 -43.24 20.15
C ARG A 37 -37.11 -44.71 20.02
N PRO A 38 -36.83 -45.29 18.81
CA PRO A 38 -36.08 -44.61 17.73
C PRO A 38 -36.30 -45.05 16.26
N SER A 39 -35.49 -44.43 15.39
CA SER A 39 -35.04 -44.87 14.06
C SER A 39 -36.05 -44.89 12.90
N ALA A 40 -35.75 -44.08 11.88
CA ALA A 40 -36.33 -44.20 10.55
C ALA A 40 -35.26 -43.88 9.50
N ALA A 41 -34.74 -44.92 8.86
CA ALA A 41 -33.92 -44.81 7.67
C ALA A 41 -34.35 -45.89 6.67
N THR A 42 -34.80 -45.46 5.49
CA THR A 42 -34.51 -46.04 4.16
C THR A 42 -35.07 -45.09 3.09
N ARG A 43 -34.56 -45.19 1.86
CA ARG A 43 -34.85 -44.29 0.73
C ARG A 43 -35.98 -44.83 -0.17
N LYS A 44 -36.35 -43.99 -1.15
CA LYS A 44 -36.59 -44.27 -2.59
C LYS A 44 -38.04 -44.35 -3.10
N PHE A 45 -38.11 -44.03 -4.41
CA PHE A 45 -39.17 -44.20 -5.42
C PHE A 45 -40.34 -43.19 -5.53
N VAL A 46 -40.15 -42.31 -6.54
CA VAL A 46 -41.10 -41.76 -7.54
C VAL A 46 -41.82 -42.94 -8.27
N PRO A 47 -43.00 -42.82 -8.96
CA PRO A 47 -43.34 -41.66 -9.82
C PRO A 47 -44.83 -41.27 -10.09
N GLU A 48 -44.96 -40.14 -10.82
CA GLU A 48 -45.90 -39.88 -11.94
C GLU A 48 -47.33 -39.27 -11.79
N LYS A 49 -47.76 -38.66 -12.91
CA LYS A 49 -49.14 -38.40 -13.44
C LYS A 49 -50.02 -37.24 -12.92
N SER A 50 -49.77 -36.06 -13.50
CA SER A 50 -50.62 -35.35 -14.50
C SER A 50 -52.07 -34.84 -14.22
N ALA A 51 -52.34 -33.64 -14.78
CA ALA A 51 -53.64 -33.12 -15.31
C ALA A 51 -54.65 -32.52 -14.27
N VAL A 52 -55.54 -31.54 -14.57
CA VAL A 52 -55.75 -30.61 -15.71
C VAL A 52 -56.67 -29.41 -15.29
N THR A 53 -57.02 -28.47 -16.20
CA THR A 53 -58.01 -27.32 -16.12
C THR A 53 -57.57 -25.98 -15.50
N HIS A 54 -58.03 -24.79 -15.97
CA HIS A 54 -58.43 -24.35 -17.34
C HIS A 54 -58.45 -22.80 -17.48
N TYR A 55 -58.90 -22.28 -18.65
CA TYR A 55 -59.03 -20.87 -19.07
C TYR A 55 -57.72 -20.03 -19.17
N GLY A 56 -57.59 -19.06 -20.08
CA GLY A 56 -58.48 -18.63 -21.18
C GLY A 56 -57.68 -17.81 -22.22
N SER A 57 -58.15 -17.73 -23.47
CA SER A 57 -57.32 -17.34 -24.63
C SER A 57 -57.62 -15.96 -25.24
N ARG A 58 -56.59 -15.36 -25.86
CA ARG A 58 -56.72 -14.61 -27.12
C ARG A 58 -55.60 -15.03 -28.09
N ARG A 59 -55.85 -14.85 -29.38
CA ARG A 59 -55.22 -15.57 -30.50
C ARG A 59 -54.68 -14.59 -31.54
N TYR A 60 -53.48 -14.83 -32.06
CA TYR A 60 -53.16 -14.56 -33.47
C TYR A 60 -52.08 -15.55 -33.94
N GLU A 61 -52.24 -16.10 -35.14
CA GLU A 61 -51.50 -17.27 -35.62
C GLU A 61 -51.48 -17.30 -37.16
N ARG A 62 -50.28 -17.52 -37.74
CA ARG A 62 -49.92 -18.01 -39.10
C ARG A 62 -48.43 -17.67 -39.34
N SER A 63 -47.51 -18.63 -39.50
CA SER A 63 -47.25 -19.51 -40.66
C SER A 63 -46.56 -18.80 -41.84
N SER A 64 -45.56 -19.35 -42.55
CA SER A 64 -44.75 -20.58 -42.37
C SER A 64 -43.75 -20.72 -43.55
N GLN A 65 -42.63 -21.45 -43.37
CA GLN A 65 -41.75 -21.99 -44.44
C GLN A 65 -40.99 -20.92 -45.27
N ASN A 66 -39.87 -21.17 -45.98
CA ASN A 66 -38.98 -22.32 -46.28
C ASN A 66 -37.52 -21.75 -46.47
N ARG A 67 -36.37 -22.46 -46.55
CA ARG A 67 -36.02 -23.90 -46.65
C ARG A 67 -34.54 -24.14 -46.23
N ALA A 68 -34.21 -25.37 -45.78
CA ALA A 68 -32.95 -26.18 -45.83
C ALA A 68 -31.52 -25.52 -45.93
N ARG A 69 -30.40 -26.14 -45.49
CA ARG A 69 -30.00 -27.54 -45.16
C ARG A 69 -29.24 -27.56 -43.80
N LYS A 70 -29.23 -28.61 -42.94
CA LYS A 70 -28.50 -29.91 -42.98
C LYS A 70 -27.00 -29.76 -43.37
N THR A 71 -26.00 -30.36 -42.68
CA THR A 71 -25.98 -31.60 -41.86
C THR A 71 -24.98 -31.58 -40.68
N THR A 72 -25.14 -32.53 -39.74
CA THR A 72 -24.38 -32.84 -38.50
C THR A 72 -22.90 -33.22 -38.65
N PHE A 73 -22.08 -33.01 -37.59
CA PHE A 73 -21.02 -33.96 -37.20
C PHE A 73 -20.77 -34.02 -35.67
N CYS A 74 -20.09 -35.07 -35.17
CA CYS A 74 -19.89 -35.40 -33.75
C CYS A 74 -18.50 -34.95 -33.19
N LYS A 75 -18.35 -34.67 -31.89
CA LYS A 75 -17.72 -35.51 -30.82
C LYS A 75 -16.39 -36.21 -31.25
N ILE A 76 -15.30 -36.24 -30.47
CA ILE A 76 -15.19 -36.14 -28.99
C ILE A 76 -13.85 -35.56 -28.46
N VAL A 77 -13.91 -35.18 -27.18
CA VAL A 77 -12.94 -34.63 -26.22
C VAL A 77 -11.50 -35.19 -26.19
N VAL A 78 -10.52 -34.32 -25.85
CA VAL A 78 -9.08 -34.57 -25.57
C VAL A 78 -8.82 -35.07 -24.15
N ARG A 79 -7.77 -35.89 -23.93
CA ARG A 79 -7.18 -36.12 -22.58
C ARG A 79 -5.65 -36.18 -22.57
N ARG A 80 -5.05 -35.82 -21.42
CA ARG A 80 -3.61 -35.57 -21.18
C ARG A 80 -2.75 -36.85 -21.13
N ARG A 81 -1.44 -36.72 -21.40
CA ARG A 81 -0.39 -36.81 -20.35
C ARG A 81 0.98 -36.24 -20.80
N TRP A 82 1.86 -35.99 -19.84
CA TRP A 82 3.32 -35.85 -19.98
C TRP A 82 3.96 -37.25 -19.89
N ASP A 83 5.16 -37.44 -20.46
CA ASP A 83 6.40 -37.52 -19.66
C ASP A 83 7.65 -37.34 -20.57
N GLN A 84 8.85 -37.32 -19.98
CA GLN A 84 10.15 -37.10 -20.64
C GLN A 84 10.70 -38.41 -21.24
N ASP A 85 11.62 -38.32 -22.22
CA ASP A 85 13.03 -38.70 -21.99
C ASP A 85 13.98 -38.41 -23.17
N GLU A 86 15.28 -38.29 -22.83
CA GLU A 86 16.56 -38.45 -23.60
C GLU A 86 16.72 -38.03 -25.10
N GLY A 87 17.96 -38.07 -25.64
CA GLY A 87 18.18 -38.23 -27.10
C GLY A 87 19.24 -37.37 -27.83
N LYS A 88 20.52 -37.45 -27.43
CA LYS A 88 21.71 -36.80 -28.04
C LYS A 88 21.79 -36.70 -29.60
N LYS A 89 22.20 -35.51 -30.07
CA LYS A 89 23.22 -35.19 -31.12
C LYS A 89 23.08 -35.66 -32.61
N VAL A 90 23.09 -34.64 -33.50
CA VAL A 90 24.02 -34.46 -34.66
C VAL A 90 24.04 -35.46 -35.83
N ARG A 91 23.62 -35.01 -37.03
CA ARG A 91 24.50 -34.87 -38.22
C ARG A 91 23.90 -33.99 -39.34
N THR A 92 24.77 -33.58 -40.27
CA THR A 92 24.49 -32.72 -41.45
C THR A 92 24.74 -33.47 -42.77
N ARG A 93 24.01 -33.08 -43.82
CA ARG A 93 24.37 -33.02 -45.28
C ARG A 93 23.09 -32.64 -46.06
N GLU A 94 23.01 -31.60 -46.88
CA GLU A 94 23.79 -31.13 -48.06
C GLU A 94 23.34 -31.70 -49.41
N GLY A 95 23.19 -30.79 -50.38
CA GLY A 95 22.98 -31.06 -51.80
C GLY A 95 22.00 -30.06 -52.43
N ARG A 96 22.32 -29.33 -53.51
CA ARG A 96 23.56 -29.24 -54.30
C ARG A 96 23.69 -27.84 -54.96
N SER A 97 24.94 -27.39 -55.16
CA SER A 97 25.54 -26.55 -56.24
C SER A 97 24.64 -25.73 -57.21
N VAL A 98 25.07 -24.59 -57.77
CA VAL A 98 26.10 -24.50 -58.85
C VAL A 98 26.66 -23.08 -59.07
N PHE A 99 27.96 -23.01 -59.43
CA PHE A 99 28.80 -21.95 -60.05
C PHE A 99 29.22 -20.64 -59.31
N SER A 100 30.48 -20.30 -59.65
CA SER A 100 31.40 -19.17 -59.33
C SER A 100 32.60 -19.36 -60.32
N PRO A 101 33.55 -18.43 -60.64
CA PRO A 101 34.02 -17.23 -59.92
C PRO A 101 34.07 -15.97 -60.87
N SER A 102 34.86 -14.87 -60.72
CA SER A 102 36.02 -14.52 -59.85
C SER A 102 36.28 -12.99 -59.75
N HIS A 103 36.56 -12.49 -58.52
CA HIS A 103 37.59 -11.49 -58.11
C HIS A 103 37.82 -10.12 -58.84
N PRO A 104 38.48 -9.09 -58.24
CA PRO A 104 38.67 -8.72 -56.81
C PRO A 104 38.22 -7.23 -56.51
N PRO A 105 38.96 -6.30 -55.80
CA PRO A 105 38.58 -5.97 -54.42
C PRO A 105 38.58 -4.47 -53.97
N ILE A 106 38.09 -4.24 -52.72
CA ILE A 106 38.50 -3.19 -51.73
C ILE A 106 37.98 -1.72 -51.84
N PHE A 107 37.89 -1.09 -50.65
CA PHE A 107 37.76 0.33 -50.27
C PHE A 107 36.37 0.99 -50.03
N SER A 108 36.44 2.17 -49.37
CA SER A 108 35.47 2.75 -48.43
C SER A 108 34.77 4.02 -48.99
N PRO A 109 33.77 4.63 -48.30
CA PRO A 109 32.84 5.58 -48.94
C PRO A 109 33.31 7.05 -48.92
N PRO A 110 32.81 7.90 -49.85
CA PRO A 110 32.91 9.36 -49.82
C PRO A 110 31.63 10.04 -49.26
N SER A 111 31.63 11.37 -49.23
CA SER A 111 30.68 12.19 -48.45
C SER A 111 30.21 13.48 -49.15
N LEU A 112 29.17 14.10 -48.58
CA LEU A 112 28.84 15.54 -48.58
C LEU A 112 28.14 16.23 -49.78
N ALA A 113 27.27 17.18 -49.37
CA ALA A 113 26.91 18.46 -49.98
C ALA A 113 26.06 18.56 -51.26
N SER A 114 24.84 19.12 -51.11
CA SER A 114 24.41 20.34 -51.84
C SER A 114 23.16 20.99 -51.20
N TRP A 115 23.01 22.31 -51.43
CA TRP A 115 21.88 23.18 -51.07
C TRP A 115 21.00 23.40 -52.35
N PRO A 116 19.78 24.03 -52.35
CA PRO A 116 19.43 25.24 -51.58
C PRO A 116 17.95 25.41 -51.14
N SER A 117 17.62 26.66 -50.81
CA SER A 117 16.38 27.21 -50.22
C SER A 117 15.11 27.16 -51.08
N ARG A 118 13.95 27.18 -50.41
CA ARG A 118 12.97 28.31 -50.46
C ARG A 118 11.81 28.13 -49.47
N SER A 119 11.02 29.20 -49.31
CA SER A 119 9.89 29.31 -48.38
C SER A 119 8.54 28.93 -48.99
N SER A 120 7.61 28.44 -48.16
CA SER A 120 6.16 28.66 -48.28
C SER A 120 5.43 28.18 -47.00
N TRP A 121 4.24 28.73 -46.76
CA TRP A 121 3.35 28.41 -45.61
C TRP A 121 2.03 27.81 -46.12
N PHE A 122 1.30 27.12 -45.22
CA PHE A 122 -0.02 26.48 -45.43
C PHE A 122 0.02 25.29 -46.43
N HIS A 123 -0.59 24.12 -46.16
CA HIS A 123 -1.94 23.94 -45.60
C HIS A 123 -2.14 22.63 -44.78
N ALA A 124 -3.08 22.71 -43.83
CA ALA A 124 -4.05 21.69 -43.37
C ALA A 124 -3.69 20.20 -43.07
N SER A 125 -4.10 19.80 -41.86
CA SER A 125 -4.71 18.49 -41.48
C SER A 125 -3.95 17.17 -41.68
N GLY A 126 -3.60 16.49 -40.57
CA GLY A 126 -3.15 15.09 -40.61
C GLY A 126 -2.60 14.46 -39.32
N CYS A 127 -2.69 15.11 -38.14
CA CYS A 127 -1.99 14.62 -36.94
C CYS A 127 -2.68 13.42 -36.27
N GLY A 128 -2.15 12.21 -36.52
CA GLY A 128 -2.56 10.96 -35.88
C GLY A 128 -2.15 10.84 -34.40
N ARG A 129 -2.63 9.78 -33.73
CA ARG A 129 -2.37 9.51 -32.31
C ARG A 129 -0.91 9.07 -32.05
N ARG A 130 -0.39 9.46 -30.87
CA ARG A 130 0.94 9.17 -30.27
C ARG A 130 2.04 10.10 -30.82
N PRO A 131 2.70 10.88 -29.94
CA PRO A 131 3.80 10.31 -29.17
C PRO A 131 3.83 10.76 -27.70
N VAL A 132 3.43 9.87 -26.78
CA VAL A 132 3.72 10.01 -25.34
C VAL A 132 4.52 8.80 -24.88
N MET A 133 4.04 7.60 -25.21
CA MET A 133 4.73 6.32 -24.96
C MET A 133 6.12 6.26 -25.62
N ALA A 134 6.31 6.89 -26.79
CA ALA A 134 7.62 7.02 -27.43
C ALA A 134 8.58 7.94 -26.66
N ILE A 135 8.08 9.04 -26.07
CA ILE A 135 8.89 9.97 -25.27
C ILE A 135 9.30 9.28 -23.96
N VAL A 136 8.39 8.57 -23.30
CA VAL A 136 8.71 7.78 -22.10
C VAL A 136 9.74 6.69 -22.40
N VAL A 137 9.59 5.94 -23.49
CA VAL A 137 10.57 4.91 -23.90
C VAL A 137 11.92 5.52 -24.28
N LEU A 138 11.95 6.70 -24.93
CA LEU A 138 13.20 7.41 -25.21
C LEU A 138 13.87 7.96 -23.95
N MET A 139 13.11 8.47 -22.97
CA MET A 139 13.66 8.89 -21.68
C MET A 139 14.25 7.71 -20.88
N VAL A 140 13.59 6.54 -20.92
CA VAL A 140 14.11 5.32 -20.28
C VAL A 140 15.35 4.78 -20.99
N LEU A 141 15.38 4.76 -22.33
CA LEU A 141 16.55 4.31 -23.10
C LEU A 141 17.72 5.31 -23.09
N ALA A 142 17.46 6.60 -22.87
CA ALA A 142 18.51 7.61 -22.66
C ALA A 142 19.25 7.40 -21.32
N ALA A 143 18.61 6.78 -20.32
CA ALA A 143 19.22 6.48 -19.03
C ALA A 143 20.13 5.24 -19.05
N THR A 144 20.16 4.46 -20.13
CA THR A 144 20.85 3.15 -20.19
C THR A 144 21.97 3.06 -21.23
N ARG A 145 22.50 4.19 -21.71
CA ARG A 145 23.74 4.21 -22.50
C ARG A 145 24.90 4.69 -21.62
N ALA A 146 25.71 3.74 -21.16
CA ALA A 146 27.05 4.06 -20.70
C ALA A 146 27.82 4.70 -21.86
N ALA A 147 28.27 5.94 -21.68
CA ALA A 147 29.34 6.49 -22.50
C ALA A 147 30.64 5.70 -22.22
N PRO A 148 31.58 5.62 -23.17
CA PRO A 148 32.88 5.03 -22.90
C PRO A 148 33.58 5.73 -21.73
N ALA A 149 34.52 5.03 -21.09
CA ALA A 149 35.38 5.64 -20.08
C ALA A 149 36.08 6.86 -20.71
N GLN A 150 35.99 7.99 -20.02
CA GLN A 150 36.81 9.18 -20.28
C GLN A 150 37.76 9.27 -19.10
N ASP A 151 39.06 9.12 -19.37
CA ASP A 151 40.09 9.29 -18.36
C ASP A 151 40.15 10.76 -17.89
N SER A 152 40.73 11.00 -16.71
CA SER A 152 40.94 12.36 -16.19
C SER A 152 41.79 13.19 -17.17
N VAL A 153 41.24 14.32 -17.65
CA VAL A 153 41.94 15.18 -18.62
C VAL A 153 43.22 15.74 -18.00
N ARG A 154 44.37 15.36 -18.57
CA ARG A 154 45.69 15.85 -18.13
C ARG A 154 45.94 17.26 -18.65
N PHE A 155 46.72 18.03 -17.90
CA PHE A 155 47.02 19.41 -18.25
C PHE A 155 47.75 19.54 -19.60
N ASP A 156 48.72 18.67 -19.87
CA ASP A 156 49.50 18.69 -21.11
C ASP A 156 48.65 18.37 -22.36
N ASP A 157 47.74 17.40 -22.27
CA ASP A 157 46.80 17.05 -23.34
C ASP A 157 45.80 18.19 -23.61
N PHE A 158 45.30 18.82 -22.56
CA PHE A 158 44.45 20.01 -22.65
C PHE A 158 45.16 21.17 -23.34
N ILE A 159 46.36 21.54 -22.84
CA ILE A 159 47.05 22.75 -23.28
C ILE A 159 47.68 22.59 -24.68
N GLY A 160 47.98 21.35 -25.09
CA GLY A 160 48.44 21.02 -26.44
C GLY A 160 47.51 21.48 -27.57
N SER A 161 46.22 21.69 -27.28
CA SER A 161 45.22 22.22 -28.23
C SER A 161 45.32 23.73 -28.53
N PHE A 162 46.13 24.48 -27.77
CA PHE A 162 46.28 25.94 -27.88
C PHE A 162 47.61 26.34 -28.54
N PRO A 163 47.72 27.54 -29.16
CA PRO A 163 48.98 28.02 -29.75
C PRO A 163 50.10 28.15 -28.72
N ALA A 164 51.35 27.86 -29.11
CA ALA A 164 52.51 27.79 -28.19
C ALA A 164 52.69 29.00 -27.25
N VAL A 165 52.42 30.22 -27.72
CA VAL A 165 52.47 31.46 -26.91
C VAL A 165 51.45 31.43 -25.76
N VAL A 166 50.27 30.84 -25.99
CA VAL A 166 49.22 30.64 -24.98
C VAL A 166 49.59 29.49 -24.05
N GLN A 167 50.23 28.43 -24.55
CA GLN A 167 50.67 27.30 -23.73
C GLN A 167 51.63 27.72 -22.63
N VAL A 168 52.63 28.56 -22.94
CA VAL A 168 53.60 29.08 -21.96
C VAL A 168 52.90 29.92 -20.87
N ARG A 169 51.96 30.79 -21.25
CA ARG A 169 51.18 31.62 -20.30
C ARG A 169 50.29 30.77 -19.39
N ALA A 170 49.60 29.78 -19.96
CA ALA A 170 48.76 28.86 -19.20
C ALA A 170 49.57 27.99 -18.24
N ARG A 171 50.71 27.46 -18.68
CA ARG A 171 51.60 26.63 -17.86
C ARG A 171 52.10 27.40 -16.62
N ALA A 172 52.51 28.65 -16.79
CA ALA A 172 52.89 29.51 -15.66
C ALA A 172 51.74 29.73 -14.65
N VAL A 173 50.49 29.87 -15.10
CA VAL A 173 49.32 30.00 -14.22
C VAL A 173 48.96 28.67 -13.54
N TRP A 174 49.17 27.53 -14.20
CA TRP A 174 48.98 26.19 -13.63
C TRP A 174 50.00 25.89 -12.54
N GLU A 175 51.29 26.10 -12.83
CA GLU A 175 52.45 25.79 -11.99
C GLU A 175 52.66 26.80 -10.83
N THR A 176 51.94 27.93 -10.83
CA THR A 176 51.90 28.85 -9.68
C THR A 176 51.41 28.11 -8.42
N PRO A 177 52.12 28.15 -7.27
CA PRO A 177 51.67 27.52 -6.03
C PRO A 177 50.31 28.05 -5.55
N SER A 178 49.46 27.17 -5.02
CA SER A 178 48.26 27.53 -4.28
C SER A 178 48.60 27.74 -2.81
N SER A 179 48.23 28.88 -2.23
CA SER A 179 48.52 29.18 -0.82
C SER A 179 47.56 28.51 0.16
N GLU A 180 46.37 28.11 -0.29
CA GLU A 180 45.32 27.52 0.56
C GLU A 180 44.67 26.32 -0.15
N ALA A 181 45.02 25.10 0.26
CA ALA A 181 44.28 23.87 -0.03
C ALA A 181 44.59 22.71 0.94
N ALA A 182 45.23 22.98 2.09
CA ALA A 182 45.50 21.98 3.13
C ALA A 182 44.28 21.76 4.03
N GLY A 183 43.13 21.48 3.42
CA GLY A 183 41.97 20.95 4.15
C GLY A 183 42.19 19.47 4.41
N ASP A 184 42.21 19.06 5.67
CA ASP A 184 42.56 17.68 6.05
C ASP A 184 41.78 16.65 5.25
N SER A 185 42.52 15.82 4.52
CA SER A 185 42.02 14.52 4.02
C SER A 185 41.96 13.54 5.19
N ALA A 186 41.15 13.90 6.20
CA ALA A 186 40.83 13.05 7.32
C ALA A 186 40.19 11.78 6.77
N THR A 187 41.00 10.72 6.70
CA THR A 187 40.53 9.36 6.58
C THR A 187 39.71 9.07 7.82
N THR A 188 38.41 9.27 7.73
CA THR A 188 37.46 8.86 8.76
C THR A 188 37.42 7.33 8.78
N GLU A 189 38.44 6.73 9.40
CA GLU A 189 38.29 5.41 10.00
C GLU A 189 37.03 5.49 10.88
N VAL A 190 36.04 4.66 10.57
CA VAL A 190 34.75 4.66 11.25
C VAL A 190 34.94 3.99 12.62
N SER A 191 35.54 4.74 13.54
CA SER A 191 35.87 4.32 14.90
C SER A 191 34.59 4.17 15.72
N GLY A 192 33.93 3.02 15.52
CA GLY A 192 32.59 2.74 16.02
C GLY A 192 32.34 1.26 16.32
N LYS A 193 33.40 0.50 16.64
CA LYS A 193 33.38 -0.96 16.83
C LYS A 193 32.54 -1.66 15.74
N GLU A 194 33.02 -1.62 14.50
CA GLU A 194 32.43 -2.43 13.44
C GLU A 194 32.39 -3.90 13.86
N ILE A 195 31.21 -4.51 13.72
CA ILE A 195 31.02 -5.94 13.94
C ILE A 195 31.87 -6.68 12.91
N SER A 196 32.81 -7.50 13.36
CA SER A 196 33.62 -8.32 12.46
C SER A 196 32.71 -9.25 11.67
N ASP A 197 32.97 -9.42 10.37
CA ASP A 197 32.20 -10.38 9.58
C ASP A 197 32.45 -11.83 10.05
N ASP A 198 33.57 -12.08 10.75
CA ASP A 198 33.80 -13.37 11.41
C ASP A 198 32.89 -13.60 12.62
N ASP A 199 32.56 -12.56 13.38
CA ASP A 199 31.58 -12.61 14.49
C ASP A 199 30.14 -12.72 13.94
N LEU A 200 29.84 -11.94 12.89
CA LEU A 200 28.58 -11.99 12.14
C LEU A 200 28.30 -13.40 11.59
N LEU A 201 29.34 -14.07 11.10
CA LEU A 201 29.28 -15.38 10.46
C LEU A 201 29.74 -16.52 11.37
N ALA A 202 30.03 -16.27 12.66
CA ALA A 202 30.35 -17.34 13.62
C ALA A 202 29.21 -18.37 13.70
N ALA A 203 27.96 -17.89 13.59
CA ALA A 203 26.75 -18.71 13.54
C ALA A 203 26.48 -19.37 12.16
N ALA A 204 27.33 -19.19 11.14
CA ALA A 204 27.01 -19.53 9.74
C ALA A 204 27.43 -20.94 9.26
N GLY A 205 28.45 -21.54 9.87
CA GLY A 205 28.78 -22.97 9.74
C GLY A 205 29.16 -23.49 8.34
N GLY A 206 30.45 -23.73 8.11
CA GLY A 206 30.95 -24.45 6.92
C GLY A 206 30.91 -23.64 5.61
N PRO A 207 30.94 -24.29 4.44
CA PRO A 207 31.35 -23.67 3.16
C PRO A 207 30.47 -22.52 2.65
N LYS A 208 29.28 -22.33 3.23
CA LYS A 208 28.46 -21.13 3.00
C LYS A 208 29.10 -19.87 3.60
N LYS A 209 29.72 -19.96 4.79
CA LYS A 209 30.46 -18.86 5.43
C LYS A 209 31.58 -18.39 4.50
N ASP A 210 32.38 -19.32 4.03
CA ASP A 210 33.60 -19.04 3.25
C ASP A 210 33.26 -18.36 1.91
N ALA A 211 32.19 -18.80 1.26
CA ALA A 211 31.67 -18.17 0.04
C ALA A 211 31.16 -16.73 0.27
N VAL A 212 30.53 -16.45 1.41
CA VAL A 212 30.06 -15.09 1.77
C VAL A 212 31.25 -14.19 2.15
N LEU A 213 32.21 -14.69 2.92
CA LEU A 213 33.45 -13.96 3.25
C LEU A 213 34.24 -13.61 1.99
N ALA A 214 34.39 -14.54 1.04
CA ALA A 214 35.06 -14.27 -0.23
C ALA A 214 34.38 -13.13 -1.02
N GLN A 215 33.04 -13.13 -1.09
CA GLN A 215 32.27 -12.05 -1.74
C GLN A 215 32.42 -10.70 -1.02
N LEU A 216 32.39 -10.69 0.32
CA LEU A 216 32.55 -9.46 1.11
C LEU A 216 33.97 -8.89 0.99
N ASN A 217 35.00 -9.74 0.93
CA ASN A 217 36.39 -9.32 0.76
C ASN A 217 36.66 -8.76 -0.64
N GLU A 218 36.10 -9.38 -1.68
CA GLU A 218 36.16 -8.88 -3.06
C GLU A 218 35.45 -7.51 -3.19
N LEU A 219 34.22 -7.39 -2.68
CA LEU A 219 33.49 -6.12 -2.68
C LEU A 219 34.23 -5.02 -1.90
N ARG A 220 34.87 -5.35 -0.76
CA ARG A 220 35.74 -4.39 -0.04
C ARG A 220 36.98 -4.01 -0.84
N ALA A 221 37.59 -4.91 -1.60
CA ALA A 221 38.72 -4.58 -2.47
C ALA A 221 38.29 -3.58 -3.56
N GLN A 222 37.14 -3.82 -4.20
CA GLN A 222 36.55 -2.92 -5.19
C GLN A 222 36.17 -1.55 -4.57
N TRP A 223 35.60 -1.54 -3.35
CA TRP A 223 35.25 -0.31 -2.64
C TRP A 223 36.49 0.53 -2.27
N ARG A 224 37.58 -0.10 -1.80
CA ARG A 224 38.85 0.59 -1.54
C ARG A 224 39.43 1.20 -2.84
N ALA A 225 39.39 0.46 -3.95
CA ALA A 225 39.85 0.95 -5.24
C ALA A 225 39.01 2.16 -5.75
N ALA A 226 37.68 2.08 -5.63
CA ALA A 226 36.79 3.21 -5.94
C ALA A 226 36.98 4.41 -4.99
N GLY A 227 37.39 4.16 -3.73
CA GLY A 227 37.77 5.19 -2.77
C GLY A 227 39.04 5.95 -3.18
N ALA A 228 40.05 5.24 -3.70
CA ALA A 228 41.25 5.85 -4.27
C ALA A 228 40.93 6.66 -5.55
N GLU A 229 40.16 6.07 -6.48
CA GLU A 229 39.64 6.75 -7.69
C GLU A 229 38.92 8.06 -7.34
N ARG A 230 38.05 8.04 -6.31
CA ARG A 230 37.39 9.25 -5.79
C ARG A 230 38.40 10.26 -5.25
N ALA A 231 39.40 9.84 -4.45
CA ALA A 231 40.37 10.75 -3.85
C ALA A 231 41.23 11.48 -4.92
N GLU A 232 41.67 10.76 -5.95
CA GLU A 232 42.36 11.35 -7.11
C GLU A 232 41.47 12.35 -7.85
N LEU A 233 40.20 11.99 -8.11
CA LEU A 233 39.24 12.87 -8.78
C LEU A 233 38.91 14.12 -7.96
N VAL A 234 38.83 14.05 -6.63
CA VAL A 234 38.67 15.24 -5.76
C VAL A 234 39.86 16.18 -5.93
N GLN A 235 41.10 15.67 -5.84
CA GLN A 235 42.31 16.49 -6.01
C GLN A 235 42.42 17.09 -7.42
N ALA A 236 42.09 16.30 -8.45
CA ALA A 236 42.09 16.77 -9.85
C ALA A 236 41.04 17.88 -10.07
N THR A 237 39.81 17.69 -9.56
CA THR A 237 38.74 18.68 -9.66
C THR A 237 39.15 19.98 -8.97
N ALA A 238 39.70 19.92 -7.74
CA ALA A 238 40.18 21.11 -7.02
C ALA A 238 41.26 21.87 -7.80
N ARG A 239 42.28 21.18 -8.33
CA ARG A 239 43.35 21.80 -9.15
C ARG A 239 42.79 22.48 -10.40
N TRP A 240 41.86 21.83 -11.10
CA TRP A 240 41.21 22.41 -12.28
C TRP A 240 40.34 23.63 -11.94
N THR A 241 39.63 23.62 -10.80
CA THR A 241 38.83 24.76 -10.32
C THR A 241 39.73 25.95 -10.01
N SER A 242 40.77 25.76 -9.18
CA SER A 242 41.72 26.84 -8.86
C SER A 242 42.54 27.31 -10.06
N PHE A 243 42.67 26.51 -11.12
CA PHE A 243 43.21 26.99 -12.40
C PHE A 243 42.21 27.88 -13.15
N ALA A 244 40.94 27.47 -13.26
CA ALA A 244 39.89 28.27 -13.90
C ALA A 244 39.68 29.62 -13.18
N GLU A 245 39.66 29.63 -11.85
CA GLU A 245 39.57 30.85 -11.03
C GLU A 245 40.74 31.82 -11.29
N ARG A 246 41.98 31.32 -11.37
CA ARG A 246 43.18 32.15 -11.64
C ARG A 246 43.30 32.65 -13.08
N LEU A 247 42.44 32.16 -13.99
CA LEU A 247 42.26 32.69 -15.35
C LEU A 247 41.09 33.69 -15.47
N GLN A 248 40.22 33.79 -14.46
CA GLN A 248 39.09 34.70 -14.47
C GLN A 248 39.57 36.17 -14.47
N GLY A 249 39.05 36.98 -15.40
CA GLY A 249 39.47 38.38 -15.57
C GLY A 249 40.77 38.60 -16.35
N ARG A 250 41.32 37.56 -17.02
CA ARG A 250 42.43 37.71 -17.98
C ARG A 250 41.91 37.76 -19.41
N ASP A 251 41.79 38.95 -19.99
CA ASP A 251 41.22 39.16 -21.32
C ASP A 251 41.96 38.40 -22.44
N ASP A 252 43.27 38.17 -22.29
CA ASP A 252 44.09 37.43 -23.26
C ASP A 252 43.92 35.90 -23.18
N MET A 253 43.27 35.38 -22.13
CA MET A 253 43.16 33.94 -21.84
C MET A 253 41.73 33.39 -21.92
N GLY A 254 40.75 34.18 -22.39
CA GLY A 254 39.33 33.78 -22.47
C GLY A 254 39.05 32.38 -23.06
N PRO A 255 39.68 31.95 -24.17
CA PRO A 255 39.53 30.60 -24.70
C PRO A 255 40.04 29.50 -23.76
N VAL A 256 41.13 29.76 -23.03
CA VAL A 256 41.70 28.82 -22.04
C VAL A 256 40.81 28.75 -20.81
N PHE A 257 40.26 29.88 -20.35
CA PHE A 257 39.28 29.93 -19.27
C PHE A 257 38.03 29.09 -19.59
N LEU A 258 37.43 29.28 -20.77
CA LEU A 258 36.28 28.49 -21.22
C LEU A 258 36.61 27.00 -21.37
N GLY A 259 37.84 26.68 -21.79
CA GLY A 259 38.37 25.31 -21.79
C GLY A 259 38.46 24.72 -20.38
N ALA A 260 39.10 25.42 -19.44
CA ALA A 260 39.25 24.99 -18.06
C ALA A 260 37.88 24.79 -17.37
N VAL A 261 36.93 25.70 -17.58
CA VAL A 261 35.54 25.57 -17.06
C VAL A 261 34.80 24.36 -17.65
N ARG A 262 35.10 23.94 -18.90
CA ARG A 262 34.62 22.66 -19.43
C ARG A 262 35.26 21.49 -18.68
N VAL A 263 36.59 21.49 -18.54
CA VAL A 263 37.33 20.39 -17.89
C VAL A 263 36.96 20.24 -16.41
N VAL A 264 36.66 21.33 -15.70
CA VAL A 264 36.07 21.30 -14.35
C VAL A 264 34.74 20.54 -14.35
N ARG A 265 33.80 20.91 -15.23
CA ARG A 265 32.48 20.23 -15.32
C ARG A 265 32.59 18.76 -15.72
N GLU A 266 33.58 18.40 -16.52
CA GLU A 266 33.88 17.00 -16.87
C GLU A 266 34.43 16.24 -15.65
N HIS A 267 35.36 16.82 -14.89
CA HIS A 267 35.84 16.23 -13.63
C HIS A 267 34.75 16.14 -12.55
N GLU A 268 33.89 17.15 -12.39
CA GLU A 268 32.70 17.05 -11.52
C GLU A 268 31.77 15.91 -11.94
N ALA A 269 31.65 15.62 -13.25
CA ALA A 269 30.83 14.53 -13.76
C ALA A 269 31.49 13.16 -13.52
N LEU A 270 32.82 13.07 -13.60
CA LEU A 270 33.58 11.87 -13.20
C LEU A 270 33.50 11.64 -11.70
N LEU A 271 33.72 12.67 -10.87
CA LEU A 271 33.62 12.59 -9.41
C LEU A 271 32.23 12.11 -8.97
N ARG A 272 31.15 12.66 -9.52
CA ARG A 272 29.78 12.19 -9.25
C ARG A 272 29.54 10.73 -9.67
N ARG A 273 30.24 10.20 -10.69
CA ARG A 273 30.20 8.77 -11.04
C ARG A 273 30.98 7.91 -10.04
N ALA A 274 32.18 8.34 -9.62
CA ALA A 274 32.98 7.65 -8.62
C ALA A 274 32.27 7.61 -7.26
N GLU A 275 31.61 8.69 -6.86
CA GLU A 275 30.79 8.74 -5.63
C GLU A 275 29.55 7.83 -5.74
N ALA A 276 28.86 7.82 -6.87
CA ALA A 276 27.75 6.88 -7.10
C ALA A 276 28.22 5.42 -7.12
N ARG A 277 29.42 5.13 -7.65
CA ARG A 277 30.06 3.80 -7.64
C ARG A 277 30.40 3.37 -6.21
N LEU A 278 31.02 4.25 -5.42
CA LEU A 278 31.40 4.00 -4.04
C LEU A 278 30.16 3.71 -3.17
N ALA A 279 29.12 4.54 -3.28
CA ALA A 279 27.85 4.35 -2.57
C ALA A 279 27.11 3.08 -3.01
N ALA A 280 27.18 2.71 -4.30
CA ALA A 280 26.59 1.45 -4.78
C ALA A 280 27.32 0.22 -4.22
N LEU A 281 28.65 0.24 -4.17
CA LEU A 281 29.47 -0.83 -3.57
C LEU A 281 29.23 -0.93 -2.05
N GLU A 282 29.14 0.19 -1.35
CA GLU A 282 28.80 0.23 0.07
C GLU A 282 27.40 -0.34 0.34
N GLN A 283 26.40 0.06 -0.46
CA GLN A 283 25.05 -0.48 -0.37
C GLN A 283 25.03 -1.99 -0.67
N GLU A 284 25.85 -2.48 -1.61
CA GLU A 284 25.95 -3.92 -1.84
C GLU A 284 26.59 -4.64 -0.64
N ILE A 285 27.73 -4.16 -0.12
CA ILE A 285 28.39 -4.73 1.08
C ILE A 285 27.41 -4.84 2.24
N GLN A 286 26.68 -3.77 2.57
CA GLN A 286 25.69 -3.83 3.65
C GLN A 286 24.51 -4.76 3.31
N SER A 287 24.05 -4.83 2.06
CA SER A 287 23.01 -5.79 1.66
C SER A 287 23.44 -7.25 1.81
N ARG A 288 24.72 -7.56 1.56
CA ARG A 288 25.30 -8.91 1.74
C ARG A 288 25.42 -9.25 3.23
N ARG A 289 25.90 -8.32 4.06
CA ARG A 289 25.98 -8.48 5.53
C ARG A 289 24.60 -8.67 6.15
N VAL A 290 23.62 -7.84 5.78
CA VAL A 290 22.22 -7.98 6.22
C VAL A 290 21.60 -9.30 5.74
N GLY A 291 21.87 -9.73 4.52
CA GLY A 291 21.41 -11.04 4.02
C GLY A 291 21.94 -12.21 4.84
N ALA A 292 23.23 -12.23 5.14
CA ALA A 292 23.83 -13.28 5.96
C ALA A 292 23.40 -13.23 7.43
N ALA A 293 23.18 -12.03 7.97
CA ALA A 293 22.63 -11.82 9.31
C ALA A 293 21.17 -12.30 9.41
N LEU A 294 20.36 -12.07 8.36
CA LEU A 294 19.00 -12.61 8.25
C LEU A 294 19.01 -14.15 8.14
N GLU A 295 19.93 -14.76 7.38
CA GLU A 295 20.10 -16.23 7.40
C GLU A 295 20.48 -16.75 8.80
N ALA A 296 21.19 -15.96 9.61
CA ALA A 296 21.58 -16.36 10.97
C ALA A 296 20.42 -16.28 11.97
N VAL A 297 19.67 -15.18 12.00
CA VAL A 297 18.43 -15.06 12.81
C VAL A 297 17.41 -16.13 12.40
N ALA A 298 17.20 -16.33 11.10
CA ALA A 298 16.23 -17.31 10.59
C ALA A 298 16.55 -18.77 10.99
N ARG A 299 17.81 -19.12 11.30
CA ARG A 299 18.17 -20.46 11.79
C ARG A 299 17.61 -20.78 13.17
N ASN A 300 17.31 -19.78 13.99
CA ASN A 300 16.72 -19.97 15.31
C ASN A 300 15.22 -20.30 15.24
N PHE A 301 14.55 -19.96 14.13
CA PHE A 301 13.14 -20.29 13.91
C PHE A 301 12.95 -21.77 13.54
N THR A 302 12.60 -22.59 14.53
CA THR A 302 12.72 -24.05 14.40
C THR A 302 11.64 -24.68 13.49
N THR A 303 11.87 -25.92 13.07
CA THR A 303 10.84 -26.72 12.38
C THR A 303 9.55 -26.88 13.19
N ARG A 304 9.61 -26.78 14.53
CA ARG A 304 8.42 -26.84 15.40
C ARG A 304 7.56 -25.58 15.23
N ASP A 305 8.20 -24.42 15.06
CA ASP A 305 7.53 -23.14 14.85
C ASP A 305 6.86 -23.08 13.47
N TRP A 306 7.53 -23.58 12.43
CA TRP A 306 6.91 -23.80 11.12
C TRP A 306 5.72 -24.77 11.16
N LEU A 307 5.80 -25.86 11.92
CA LEU A 307 4.67 -26.77 12.14
C LEU A 307 3.50 -26.07 12.83
N VAL A 308 3.75 -25.16 13.78
CA VAL A 308 2.70 -24.34 14.41
C VAL A 308 2.07 -23.36 13.40
N ILE A 309 2.86 -22.70 12.53
CA ILE A 309 2.31 -21.87 11.45
C ILE A 309 1.36 -22.68 10.56
N VAL A 310 1.82 -23.83 10.06
CA VAL A 310 1.01 -24.68 9.17
C VAL A 310 -0.24 -25.20 9.89
N ALA A 311 -0.11 -25.68 11.13
CA ALA A 311 -1.23 -26.16 11.92
C ALA A 311 -2.26 -25.06 12.20
N TYR A 312 -1.83 -23.84 12.53
CA TYR A 312 -2.71 -22.70 12.76
C TYR A 312 -3.46 -22.28 11.49
N LEU A 313 -2.77 -22.18 10.35
CA LEU A 313 -3.38 -21.81 9.07
C LEU A 313 -4.40 -22.87 8.62
N VAL A 314 -4.09 -24.16 8.77
CA VAL A 314 -5.03 -25.25 8.47
C VAL A 314 -6.21 -25.24 9.43
N LEU A 315 -5.98 -25.12 10.75
CA LEU A 315 -7.03 -25.08 11.77
C LEU A 315 -8.00 -23.92 11.55
N THR A 316 -7.48 -22.71 11.30
CA THR A 316 -8.32 -21.53 11.04
C THR A 316 -9.09 -21.64 9.72
N THR A 317 -8.47 -22.17 8.66
CA THR A 317 -9.17 -22.47 7.39
C THR A 317 -10.34 -23.42 7.62
N VAL A 318 -10.09 -24.56 8.28
CA VAL A 318 -11.09 -25.61 8.50
C VAL A 318 -12.19 -25.12 9.43
N LEU A 319 -11.84 -24.50 10.56
CA LEU A 319 -12.81 -23.98 11.53
C LEU A 319 -13.66 -22.85 10.93
N GLY A 320 -13.05 -21.90 10.24
CA GLY A 320 -13.76 -20.83 9.53
C GLY A 320 -14.69 -21.35 8.45
N GLY A 321 -14.27 -22.37 7.68
CA GLY A 321 -15.10 -23.04 6.68
C GLY A 321 -16.28 -23.82 7.26
N LEU A 322 -16.06 -24.53 8.38
CA LEU A 322 -17.12 -25.22 9.12
C LEU A 322 -18.15 -24.24 9.72
N LEU A 323 -17.69 -23.12 10.28
CA LEU A 323 -18.54 -22.07 10.84
C LEU A 323 -19.27 -21.24 9.77
N ALA A 324 -18.71 -21.13 8.56
CA ALA A 324 -19.36 -20.45 7.43
C ALA A 324 -20.43 -21.30 6.73
N GLY A 325 -20.23 -22.62 6.69
CA GLY A 325 -21.06 -23.53 5.90
C GLY A 325 -20.88 -23.36 4.39
N ARG A 326 -21.78 -23.96 3.59
CA ARG A 326 -21.72 -23.86 2.12
C ARG A 326 -22.56 -22.65 1.64
N PRO A 327 -21.96 -21.63 1.00
CA PRO A 327 -22.72 -20.50 0.46
C PRO A 327 -23.60 -20.95 -0.72
N ALA A 328 -24.88 -20.59 -0.68
CA ALA A 328 -25.86 -20.98 -1.71
C ALA A 328 -25.98 -19.93 -2.84
N SER A 329 -25.60 -18.68 -2.59
CA SER A 329 -25.70 -17.56 -3.52
C SER A 329 -24.54 -16.57 -3.38
N MET A 330 -24.38 -15.67 -4.37
CA MET A 330 -23.48 -14.51 -4.22
C MET A 330 -23.86 -13.62 -3.02
N LYS A 331 -25.15 -13.54 -2.65
CA LYS A 331 -25.59 -12.76 -1.48
C LYS A 331 -25.07 -13.36 -0.17
N ASP A 332 -25.02 -14.69 -0.06
CA ASP A 332 -24.44 -15.37 1.09
C ASP A 332 -22.92 -15.21 1.14
N PHE A 333 -22.25 -15.35 -0.02
CA PHE A 333 -20.80 -15.24 -0.14
C PHE A 333 -20.26 -13.86 0.26
N PHE A 334 -20.95 -12.78 -0.11
CA PHE A 334 -20.51 -11.40 0.14
C PHE A 334 -21.10 -10.75 1.41
N LEU A 335 -22.18 -11.27 2.02
CA LEU A 335 -22.84 -10.65 3.19
C LEU A 335 -23.05 -11.59 4.39
N GLY A 336 -22.58 -12.83 4.34
CA GLY A 336 -22.75 -13.81 5.43
C GLY A 336 -24.22 -14.05 5.82
N GLY A 337 -25.14 -13.86 4.87
CA GLY A 337 -26.59 -13.95 5.07
C GLY A 337 -27.16 -13.02 6.15
N ARG A 338 -26.48 -11.92 6.51
CA ARG A 338 -26.83 -11.00 7.63
C ARG A 338 -26.98 -11.67 9.00
N LYS A 339 -26.30 -12.80 9.25
CA LYS A 339 -26.50 -13.61 10.47
C LYS A 339 -25.45 -13.43 11.57
N LEU A 340 -24.34 -12.73 11.31
CA LEU A 340 -23.16 -12.79 12.18
C LEU A 340 -23.37 -12.06 13.52
N PRO A 341 -22.83 -12.58 14.62
CA PRO A 341 -22.96 -11.97 15.94
C PRO A 341 -21.99 -10.79 16.06
N TRP A 342 -22.44 -9.70 16.68
CA TRP A 342 -21.67 -8.45 16.75
C TRP A 342 -20.26 -8.58 17.38
N PRO A 343 -19.95 -9.49 18.33
CA PRO A 343 -18.59 -9.64 18.85
C PRO A 343 -17.61 -10.23 17.83
N ALA A 344 -18.06 -11.13 16.95
CA ALA A 344 -17.21 -11.66 15.88
C ALA A 344 -16.92 -10.59 14.84
N VAL A 345 -17.93 -9.79 14.47
CA VAL A 345 -17.75 -8.62 13.58
C VAL A 345 -16.85 -7.57 14.23
N CYS A 346 -16.96 -7.35 15.54
CA CYS A 346 -16.08 -6.47 16.32
C CYS A 346 -14.62 -6.95 16.28
N GLY A 347 -14.36 -8.22 16.62
CA GLY A 347 -13.01 -8.81 16.56
C GLY A 347 -12.43 -8.76 15.15
N SER A 348 -13.26 -8.97 14.13
CA SER A 348 -12.84 -8.87 12.73
C SER A 348 -12.45 -7.45 12.31
N ILE A 349 -13.17 -6.43 12.77
CA ILE A 349 -12.78 -5.02 12.56
C ILE A 349 -11.44 -4.73 13.27
N ILE A 350 -11.24 -5.21 14.51
CA ILE A 350 -10.00 -4.98 15.27
C ILE A 350 -8.79 -5.62 14.56
N ALA A 351 -8.86 -6.90 14.18
CA ALA A 351 -7.75 -7.56 13.49
C ALA A 351 -7.48 -6.98 12.09
N THR A 352 -8.52 -6.52 11.39
CA THR A 352 -8.39 -5.83 10.10
C THR A 352 -7.71 -4.46 10.23
N GLU A 353 -8.04 -3.70 11.28
CA GLU A 353 -7.43 -2.40 11.58
C GLU A 353 -5.95 -2.54 11.95
N LEU A 354 -5.63 -3.43 12.91
CA LEU A 354 -4.27 -3.59 13.41
C LEU A 354 -3.36 -4.24 12.36
N SER A 355 -3.86 -5.26 11.63
CA SER A 355 -3.10 -6.00 10.60
C SER A 355 -1.74 -6.54 11.10
N ALA A 356 -0.89 -7.00 10.19
CA ALA A 356 0.50 -7.33 10.51
C ALA A 356 1.33 -6.07 10.84
N ALA A 357 1.04 -4.95 10.18
CA ALA A 357 1.89 -3.76 10.20
C ALA A 357 1.90 -3.06 11.58
N THR A 358 0.72 -2.80 12.18
CA THR A 358 0.65 -2.14 13.49
C THR A 358 1.19 -3.06 14.59
N PHE A 359 0.99 -4.39 14.49
CA PHE A 359 1.49 -5.35 15.47
C PHE A 359 3.03 -5.37 15.54
N LEU A 360 3.71 -5.21 14.41
CA LEU A 360 5.18 -5.20 14.32
C LEU A 360 5.79 -3.82 14.59
N VAL A 361 5.22 -2.78 13.98
CA VAL A 361 5.88 -1.48 13.89
C VAL A 361 5.55 -0.58 15.09
N VAL A 362 4.42 -0.77 15.80
CA VAL A 362 4.13 0.01 17.02
C VAL A 362 5.12 -0.28 18.16
N PRO A 363 5.50 -1.55 18.44
CA PRO A 363 6.61 -1.84 19.36
C PRO A 363 7.93 -1.21 18.89
N ALA A 364 8.26 -1.31 17.59
CA ALA A 364 9.49 -0.75 17.04
C ALA A 364 9.55 0.79 17.15
N LEU A 365 8.42 1.49 16.99
CA LEU A 365 8.32 2.94 17.16
C LEU A 365 8.71 3.39 18.58
N VAL A 366 8.35 2.61 19.61
CA VAL A 366 8.78 2.89 21.00
C VAL A 366 10.20 2.42 21.26
N PHE A 367 10.68 1.37 20.59
CA PHE A 367 12.07 0.91 20.72
C PHE A 367 13.07 1.96 20.24
N SER A 368 12.86 2.50 19.04
CA SER A 368 13.79 3.40 18.33
C SER A 368 14.31 4.60 19.12
N ALA A 369 15.47 5.12 18.71
CA ALA A 369 16.07 6.32 19.31
C ALA A 369 15.10 7.51 19.26
N GLY A 370 14.89 8.18 20.41
CA GLY A 370 13.90 9.25 20.57
C GLY A 370 12.42 8.82 20.53
N GLY A 371 12.14 7.55 20.23
CA GLY A 371 10.78 7.00 20.16
C GLY A 371 10.11 6.85 21.53
N ASP A 372 8.79 7.06 21.58
CA ASP A 372 7.98 7.09 22.80
C ASP A 372 6.51 6.68 22.54
N MET A 373 5.68 6.75 23.58
CA MET A 373 4.26 6.38 23.54
C MET A 373 3.31 7.44 22.95
N THR A 374 3.79 8.57 22.41
CA THR A 374 2.90 9.65 21.89
C THR A 374 1.97 9.19 20.78
N TYR A 375 2.24 8.06 20.12
CA TYR A 375 1.32 7.39 19.20
C TYR A 375 -0.07 7.13 19.82
N ILE A 376 -0.18 6.91 21.14
CA ILE A 376 -1.47 6.57 21.77
C ILE A 376 -2.51 7.69 21.67
N GLN A 377 -2.11 8.96 21.58
CA GLN A 377 -3.06 10.08 21.46
C GLN A 377 -3.87 10.05 20.15
N LEU A 378 -3.40 9.29 19.14
CA LEU A 378 -4.13 9.04 17.89
C LEU A 378 -5.43 8.24 18.12
N ALA A 379 -5.44 7.37 19.15
CA ALA A 379 -6.59 6.57 19.54
C ALA A 379 -7.84 7.43 19.85
N LEU A 380 -7.66 8.64 20.38
CA LEU A 380 -8.75 9.55 20.73
C LEU A 380 -9.61 9.90 19.50
N GLY A 381 -8.96 10.15 18.35
CA GLY A 381 -9.66 10.40 17.09
C GLY A 381 -10.36 9.16 16.55
N THR A 382 -9.73 7.98 16.67
CA THR A 382 -10.38 6.71 16.29
C THR A 382 -11.62 6.43 17.11
N ILE A 383 -11.58 6.63 18.43
CA ILE A 383 -12.73 6.46 19.32
C ILE A 383 -13.84 7.43 18.91
N LEU A 384 -13.54 8.74 18.80
CA LEU A 384 -14.51 9.76 18.40
C LEU A 384 -15.19 9.42 17.06
N ALA A 385 -14.42 9.10 16.03
CA ALA A 385 -14.93 8.74 14.72
C ALA A 385 -15.80 7.47 14.74
N ARG A 386 -15.46 6.46 15.56
CA ARG A 386 -16.27 5.23 15.72
C ARG A 386 -17.62 5.48 16.38
N PHE A 387 -17.68 6.40 17.34
CA PHE A 387 -18.96 6.91 17.85
C PHE A 387 -19.76 7.61 16.74
N LEU A 388 -19.15 8.50 15.96
CA LEU A 388 -19.83 9.19 14.86
C LEU A 388 -20.38 8.20 13.80
N ILE A 389 -19.58 7.23 13.36
CA ILE A 389 -20.02 6.18 12.41
C ILE A 389 -21.17 5.37 13.00
N GLY A 390 -21.02 4.89 14.23
CA GLY A 390 -22.00 4.03 14.90
C GLY A 390 -23.35 4.73 15.11
N TYR A 391 -23.35 6.02 15.45
CA TYR A 391 -24.58 6.76 15.72
C TYR A 391 -25.21 7.40 14.48
N PHE A 392 -24.42 7.92 13.53
CA PHE A 392 -24.94 8.66 12.36
C PHE A 392 -24.88 7.90 11.03
N PHE A 393 -23.77 7.21 10.71
CA PHE A 393 -23.63 6.58 9.38
C PHE A 393 -24.34 5.21 9.31
N ILE A 394 -24.24 4.41 10.36
CA ILE A 394 -24.83 3.05 10.41
C ILE A 394 -26.35 3.04 10.19
N PRO A 395 -27.17 3.94 10.78
CA PRO A 395 -28.60 4.02 10.47
C PRO A 395 -28.86 4.28 8.98
N ALA A 396 -28.20 5.28 8.40
CA ALA A 396 -28.40 5.70 7.00
C ALA A 396 -28.03 4.62 5.96
N TYR A 397 -27.12 3.70 6.29
CA TYR A 397 -26.84 2.53 5.44
C TYR A 397 -27.82 1.37 5.62
N TYR A 398 -28.40 1.18 6.81
CA TYR A 398 -29.40 0.13 7.04
C TYR A 398 -30.78 0.52 6.52
N GLU A 399 -31.06 1.82 6.36
CA GLU A 399 -32.20 2.33 5.60
C GLU A 399 -32.18 1.85 4.12
N ARG A 400 -33.37 1.54 3.58
CA ARG A 400 -33.60 1.20 2.16
C ARG A 400 -32.77 0.03 1.61
N GLU A 401 -32.34 -0.88 2.48
CA GLU A 401 -31.51 -2.05 2.14
C GLU A 401 -30.31 -1.70 1.23
N ILE A 402 -29.42 -0.84 1.70
CA ILE A 402 -28.19 -0.52 0.95
C ILE A 402 -27.09 -1.52 1.34
N TYR A 403 -26.34 -2.00 0.34
CA TYR A 403 -25.37 -3.10 0.51
C TYR A 403 -23.91 -2.70 0.19
N SER A 404 -23.67 -1.43 -0.16
CA SER A 404 -22.34 -0.83 -0.32
C SER A 404 -22.39 0.68 -0.03
N PRO A 405 -21.38 1.29 0.63
CA PRO A 405 -21.29 2.74 0.74
C PRO A 405 -21.23 3.46 -0.63
N TYR A 406 -20.74 2.79 -1.67
CA TYR A 406 -20.68 3.33 -3.05
C TYR A 406 -22.04 3.30 -3.72
N GLU A 407 -22.90 2.35 -3.35
CA GLU A 407 -24.31 2.37 -3.73
C GLU A 407 -25.07 3.47 -2.98
N TYR A 408 -24.81 3.70 -1.68
CA TYR A 408 -25.39 4.82 -0.93
C TYR A 408 -25.10 6.16 -1.64
N MET A 409 -23.82 6.44 -1.88
CA MET A 409 -23.40 7.68 -2.56
C MET A 409 -23.94 7.77 -4.00
N GLY A 410 -24.02 6.64 -4.71
CA GLY A 410 -24.62 6.56 -6.04
C GLY A 410 -26.13 6.80 -6.06
N ARG A 411 -26.88 6.40 -5.03
CA ARG A 411 -28.33 6.66 -4.90
C ARG A 411 -28.58 8.14 -4.57
N GLN A 412 -27.77 8.78 -3.72
CA GLN A 412 -27.94 10.18 -3.33
C GLN A 412 -27.43 11.17 -4.40
N LEU A 413 -26.18 10.99 -4.88
CA LEU A 413 -25.53 11.92 -5.81
C LEU A 413 -25.56 11.46 -7.28
N GLY A 414 -26.12 10.30 -7.59
CA GLY A 414 -26.35 9.81 -8.96
C GLY A 414 -25.34 8.75 -9.43
N PRO A 415 -25.66 7.99 -10.49
CA PRO A 415 -25.02 6.71 -10.81
C PRO A 415 -23.52 6.81 -11.12
N ARG A 416 -23.04 7.94 -11.65
CA ARG A 416 -21.62 8.20 -11.88
C ARG A 416 -20.81 8.19 -10.59
N VAL A 417 -21.40 8.61 -9.47
CA VAL A 417 -20.70 8.71 -8.17
C VAL A 417 -20.37 7.33 -7.60
N LYS A 418 -21.21 6.31 -7.86
CA LYS A 418 -20.85 4.91 -7.58
C LYS A 418 -19.54 4.52 -8.28
N ASN A 419 -19.39 4.88 -9.55
CA ASN A 419 -18.21 4.53 -10.33
C ASN A 419 -16.96 5.32 -9.87
N ILE A 420 -17.10 6.60 -9.55
CA ILE A 420 -16.01 7.43 -9.00
C ILE A 420 -15.53 6.88 -7.65
N THR A 421 -16.46 6.63 -6.72
CA THR A 421 -16.14 6.17 -5.35
C THR A 421 -15.57 4.75 -5.32
N THR A 422 -16.11 3.85 -6.17
CA THR A 422 -15.52 2.52 -6.32
C THR A 422 -14.14 2.59 -7.00
N GLY A 423 -13.93 3.51 -7.96
CA GLY A 423 -12.60 3.74 -8.54
C GLY A 423 -11.57 4.23 -7.52
N LEU A 424 -11.97 5.16 -6.64
CA LEU A 424 -11.15 5.60 -5.51
C LEU A 424 -10.80 4.45 -4.56
N PHE A 425 -11.77 3.60 -4.22
CA PHE A 425 -11.54 2.40 -3.43
C PHE A 425 -10.55 1.45 -4.12
N MET A 426 -10.71 1.20 -5.42
CA MET A 426 -9.84 0.27 -6.14
C MET A 426 -8.39 0.75 -6.20
N VAL A 427 -8.15 2.05 -6.41
CA VAL A 427 -6.80 2.64 -6.34
C VAL A 427 -6.27 2.66 -4.90
N GLY A 428 -7.07 3.18 -3.95
CA GLY A 428 -6.69 3.34 -2.55
C GLY A 428 -6.37 2.03 -1.84
N GLY A 429 -7.15 1.00 -2.12
CA GLY A 429 -6.92 -0.35 -1.62
C GLY A 429 -5.56 -0.90 -2.05
N ILE A 430 -5.21 -0.77 -3.34
CA ILE A 430 -3.90 -1.22 -3.86
C ILE A 430 -2.76 -0.46 -3.18
N LEU A 431 -2.87 0.87 -3.08
CA LEU A 431 -1.86 1.71 -2.43
C LEU A 431 -1.65 1.30 -0.96
N ALA A 432 -2.73 1.22 -0.18
CA ALA A 432 -2.66 0.93 1.25
C ALA A 432 -2.30 -0.54 1.56
N GLN A 433 -2.85 -1.51 0.81
CA GLN A 433 -2.56 -2.93 1.03
C GLN A 433 -1.20 -3.35 0.46
N GLY A 434 -0.71 -2.73 -0.62
CA GLY A 434 0.66 -2.96 -1.08
C GLY A 434 1.69 -2.61 -0.01
N ALA A 435 1.52 -1.47 0.67
CA ALA A 435 2.36 -1.08 1.79
C ALA A 435 2.25 -2.04 3.00
N ARG A 436 1.04 -2.51 3.35
CA ARG A 436 0.88 -3.51 4.42
C ARG A 436 1.48 -4.87 4.07
N VAL A 437 1.40 -5.31 2.82
CA VAL A 437 2.04 -6.54 2.32
C VAL A 437 3.57 -6.41 2.34
N TYR A 438 4.11 -5.26 1.96
CA TYR A 438 5.55 -4.96 2.07
C TYR A 438 6.06 -5.08 3.53
N ILE A 439 5.33 -4.51 4.50
CA ILE A 439 5.69 -4.61 5.93
C ILE A 439 5.57 -6.05 6.44
N ALA A 440 4.52 -6.78 6.05
CA ALA A 440 4.39 -8.20 6.40
C ALA A 440 5.51 -9.07 5.79
N ALA A 441 5.96 -8.73 4.57
CA ALA A 441 7.07 -9.40 3.91
C ALA A 441 8.41 -9.13 4.60
N LYS A 442 8.63 -7.94 5.15
CA LYS A 442 9.80 -7.65 6.01
C LYS A 442 9.84 -8.50 7.28
N ALA A 443 8.69 -8.84 7.86
CA ALA A 443 8.61 -9.80 8.97
C ALA A 443 8.87 -11.24 8.51
N LEU A 444 8.33 -11.65 7.36
CA LEU A 444 8.63 -12.96 6.78
C LEU A 444 10.13 -13.10 6.51
N GLN A 445 10.79 -12.02 6.05
CA GLN A 445 12.22 -11.95 5.80
C GLN A 445 13.09 -12.38 7.00
N VAL A 446 12.70 -12.02 8.22
CA VAL A 446 13.41 -12.37 9.46
C VAL A 446 13.24 -13.86 9.79
N VAL A 447 12.10 -14.45 9.42
CA VAL A 447 11.75 -15.85 9.70
C VAL A 447 12.30 -16.82 8.63
N THR A 448 12.48 -16.36 7.38
CA THR A 448 12.93 -17.19 6.25
C THR A 448 14.38 -16.97 5.84
N GLY A 449 15.00 -15.84 6.21
CA GLY A 449 16.32 -15.44 5.72
C GLY A 449 16.36 -15.03 4.25
N THR A 450 15.21 -14.98 3.55
CA THR A 450 15.15 -14.68 2.11
C THR A 450 15.27 -13.18 1.81
N ASP A 451 15.30 -12.80 0.54
CA ASP A 451 15.13 -11.40 0.15
C ASP A 451 13.67 -10.93 0.33
N VAL A 452 13.46 -9.61 0.28
CA VAL A 452 12.12 -9.02 0.48
C VAL A 452 11.17 -9.29 -0.70
N VAL A 453 11.66 -9.43 -1.93
CA VAL A 453 10.84 -9.68 -3.12
C VAL A 453 10.28 -11.10 -3.11
N THR A 454 11.11 -12.10 -2.80
CA THR A 454 10.67 -13.49 -2.55
C THR A 454 9.63 -13.53 -1.43
N SER A 455 9.86 -12.78 -0.34
CA SER A 455 8.93 -12.69 0.79
C SER A 455 7.56 -12.10 0.39
N ILE A 456 7.55 -11.05 -0.44
CA ILE A 456 6.32 -10.45 -1.01
C ILE A 456 5.59 -11.44 -1.92
N VAL A 457 6.33 -12.15 -2.78
CA VAL A 457 5.76 -13.15 -3.72
C VAL A 457 5.12 -14.31 -2.97
N ILE A 458 5.74 -14.81 -1.89
CA ILE A 458 5.16 -15.85 -1.02
C ILE A 458 3.81 -15.38 -0.45
N ILE A 459 3.77 -14.20 0.18
CA ILE A 459 2.53 -13.65 0.77
C ILE A 459 1.46 -13.44 -0.32
N GLY A 460 1.84 -12.91 -1.49
CA GLY A 460 0.95 -12.72 -2.62
C GLY A 460 0.33 -14.03 -3.12
N VAL A 461 1.15 -15.05 -3.40
CA VAL A 461 0.71 -16.37 -3.89
C VAL A 461 -0.20 -17.07 -2.87
N VAL A 462 0.18 -17.10 -1.59
CA VAL A 462 -0.64 -17.70 -0.52
C VAL A 462 -2.00 -16.99 -0.42
N SER A 463 -2.02 -15.66 -0.45
CA SER A 463 -3.25 -14.87 -0.31
C SER A 463 -4.18 -15.01 -1.52
N ILE A 464 -3.64 -15.07 -2.75
CA ILE A 464 -4.43 -15.36 -3.96
C ILE A 464 -5.08 -16.76 -3.85
N GLY A 465 -4.32 -17.77 -3.40
CA GLY A 465 -4.85 -19.11 -3.17
C GLY A 465 -5.98 -19.12 -2.12
N TRP A 466 -5.78 -18.42 -1.01
CA TRP A 466 -6.76 -18.28 0.07
C TRP A 466 -8.06 -17.59 -0.40
N THR A 467 -7.95 -16.46 -1.12
CA THR A 467 -9.08 -15.68 -1.67
C THR A 467 -10.00 -16.52 -2.56
N ILE A 468 -9.44 -17.51 -3.28
CA ILE A 468 -10.18 -18.38 -4.20
C ILE A 468 -11.01 -19.45 -3.45
N MET A 469 -10.68 -19.72 -2.19
CA MET A 469 -11.32 -20.70 -1.30
C MET A 469 -12.24 -20.07 -0.25
N GLY A 470 -11.88 -18.89 0.27
CA GLY A 470 -12.60 -18.16 1.33
C GLY A 470 -13.89 -17.46 0.90
N GLY A 471 -14.59 -16.89 1.88
CA GLY A 471 -15.77 -16.03 1.73
C GLY A 471 -16.01 -15.26 3.03
N ILE A 472 -16.80 -14.18 3.02
CA ILE A 472 -16.76 -13.17 4.10
C ILE A 472 -17.02 -13.72 5.51
N THR A 473 -17.84 -14.77 5.65
CA THR A 473 -18.12 -15.40 6.95
C THR A 473 -16.89 -16.13 7.50
N THR A 474 -16.12 -16.81 6.64
CA THR A 474 -14.85 -17.46 7.03
C THR A 474 -13.90 -16.41 7.57
N VAL A 475 -13.70 -15.33 6.80
CA VAL A 475 -12.83 -14.20 7.13
C VAL A 475 -13.20 -13.60 8.50
N VAL A 476 -14.47 -13.27 8.74
CA VAL A 476 -14.91 -12.68 10.01
C VAL A 476 -14.64 -13.59 11.22
N TRP A 477 -14.73 -14.92 11.06
CA TRP A 477 -14.40 -15.86 12.14
C TRP A 477 -12.90 -16.06 12.34
N THR A 478 -12.11 -16.14 11.26
CA THR A 478 -10.64 -16.25 11.37
C THR A 478 -10.04 -15.00 11.99
N ASP A 479 -10.49 -13.82 11.58
CA ASP A 479 -10.04 -12.54 12.15
C ASP A 479 -10.36 -12.44 13.66
N ALA A 480 -11.54 -12.89 14.09
CA ALA A 480 -11.96 -12.84 15.48
C ALA A 480 -11.13 -13.76 16.39
N ILE A 481 -10.70 -14.91 15.88
CA ILE A 481 -9.73 -15.80 16.55
C ILE A 481 -8.35 -15.14 16.60
N GLN A 482 -7.91 -14.55 15.50
CA GLN A 482 -6.60 -13.91 15.39
C GLN A 482 -6.45 -12.68 16.32
N PHE A 483 -7.52 -11.90 16.53
CA PHE A 483 -7.51 -10.82 17.53
C PHE A 483 -7.15 -11.33 18.93
N LEU A 484 -7.69 -12.48 19.35
CA LEU A 484 -7.35 -13.08 20.64
C LEU A 484 -5.87 -13.49 20.71
N LEU A 485 -5.32 -14.03 19.61
CA LEU A 485 -3.89 -14.38 19.54
C LEU A 485 -2.97 -13.16 19.58
N PHE A 486 -3.36 -12.02 19.00
CA PHE A 486 -2.60 -10.78 19.15
C PHE A 486 -2.60 -10.27 20.60
N VAL A 487 -3.72 -10.36 21.33
CA VAL A 487 -3.74 -10.01 22.76
C VAL A 487 -2.83 -10.95 23.57
N LEU A 488 -3.00 -12.27 23.40
CA LEU A 488 -2.22 -13.27 24.13
C LEU A 488 -0.72 -13.17 23.82
N GLY A 489 -0.36 -13.01 22.56
CA GLY A 489 1.03 -12.90 22.10
C GLY A 489 1.72 -11.62 22.61
N ALA A 490 1.03 -10.48 22.61
CA ALA A 490 1.57 -9.24 23.16
C ALA A 490 1.73 -9.30 24.69
N VAL A 491 0.79 -9.93 25.42
CA VAL A 491 0.95 -10.22 26.86
C VAL A 491 2.15 -11.15 27.10
N ALA A 492 2.31 -12.20 26.30
CA ALA A 492 3.38 -13.17 26.47
C ALA A 492 4.78 -12.59 26.14
N ALA A 493 4.88 -11.69 25.16
CA ALA A 493 6.12 -10.95 24.88
C ALA A 493 6.56 -10.08 26.06
N VAL A 494 5.63 -9.35 26.68
CA VAL A 494 5.87 -8.56 27.91
C VAL A 494 6.24 -9.46 29.08
N ALA A 495 5.52 -10.57 29.27
CA ALA A 495 5.77 -11.50 30.36
C ALA A 495 7.17 -12.12 30.26
N PHE A 496 7.61 -12.49 29.05
CA PHE A 496 8.94 -13.05 28.83
C PHE A 496 10.06 -12.02 29.07
N ALA A 497 9.90 -10.78 28.59
CA ALA A 497 10.84 -9.70 28.91
C ALA A 497 10.93 -9.49 30.44
N ALA A 498 9.78 -9.51 31.13
CA ALA A 498 9.70 -9.34 32.58
C ALA A 498 10.21 -10.55 33.41
N THR A 499 10.44 -11.72 32.80
CA THR A 499 11.13 -12.85 33.44
C THR A 499 12.62 -12.88 33.19
N SER A 500 13.11 -12.21 32.13
CA SER A 500 14.51 -12.23 31.71
C SER A 500 15.31 -10.98 32.13
N VAL A 501 14.64 -9.89 32.49
CA VAL A 501 15.25 -8.66 33.05
C VAL A 501 15.32 -8.76 34.57
N GLU A 502 16.47 -8.41 35.17
CA GLU A 502 16.61 -8.37 36.63
C GLU A 502 15.71 -7.30 37.26
N GLY A 503 14.98 -7.65 38.32
CA GLY A 503 13.89 -6.81 38.86
C GLY A 503 12.61 -6.79 38.00
N GLY A 504 12.62 -7.47 36.86
CA GLY A 504 11.46 -7.80 36.03
C GLY A 504 10.61 -6.59 35.62
N LEU A 505 9.28 -6.74 35.74
CA LEU A 505 8.32 -5.71 35.31
C LEU A 505 8.52 -4.36 36.03
N ALA A 506 9.02 -4.36 37.27
CA ALA A 506 9.30 -3.13 38.01
C ALA A 506 10.51 -2.38 37.44
N ALA A 507 11.59 -3.09 37.11
CA ALA A 507 12.76 -2.53 36.43
C ALA A 507 12.40 -2.01 35.04
N ILE A 508 11.64 -2.78 34.24
CA ILE A 508 11.13 -2.35 32.93
C ILE A 508 10.35 -1.02 33.03
N VAL A 509 9.44 -0.89 34.01
CA VAL A 509 8.65 0.34 34.22
C VAL A 509 9.52 1.51 34.70
N ALA A 510 10.54 1.26 35.53
CA ALA A 510 11.46 2.30 35.99
C ALA A 510 12.35 2.81 34.85
N GLU A 511 13.06 1.91 34.17
CA GLU A 511 14.03 2.27 33.12
C GLU A 511 13.38 2.85 31.88
N ALA A 512 12.25 2.31 31.41
CA ALA A 512 11.53 2.89 30.29
C ALA A 512 11.01 4.31 30.62
N ARG A 513 10.66 4.59 31.88
CA ARG A 513 10.33 5.94 32.34
C ARG A 513 11.56 6.86 32.35
N HIS A 514 12.70 6.41 32.89
CA HIS A 514 13.95 7.18 32.88
C HIS A 514 14.48 7.44 31.47
N ALA A 515 14.27 6.52 30.52
CA ALA A 515 14.58 6.68 29.11
C ALA A 515 13.51 7.46 28.31
N GLY A 516 12.55 8.11 28.98
CA GLY A 516 11.54 8.97 28.37
C GLY A 516 10.43 8.26 27.58
N LYS A 517 10.47 6.93 27.46
CA LYS A 517 9.58 6.14 26.58
C LYS A 517 8.10 6.33 26.89
N PHE A 518 7.75 6.61 28.15
CA PHE A 518 6.36 6.80 28.60
C PHE A 518 5.78 8.20 28.38
N ARG A 519 6.38 9.06 27.55
CA ARG A 519 5.71 10.29 27.08
C ARG A 519 4.51 9.90 26.20
N VAL A 520 3.29 10.14 26.67
CA VAL A 520 2.03 9.77 25.98
C VAL A 520 1.34 10.93 25.27
N LEU A 521 1.75 12.16 25.53
CA LEU A 521 1.08 13.39 25.08
C LEU A 521 2.10 14.36 24.47
N ASN A 522 1.80 14.86 23.27
CA ASN A 522 2.53 15.96 22.64
C ASN A 522 1.53 17.03 22.18
N LEU A 523 1.59 18.22 22.79
CA LEU A 523 0.67 19.33 22.51
C LEU A 523 1.17 20.28 21.42
N ASN A 524 2.34 20.01 20.81
CA ASN A 524 2.96 20.91 19.84
C ASN A 524 2.03 21.21 18.65
N LEU A 525 1.99 22.48 18.26
CA LEU A 525 1.22 23.00 17.11
C LEU A 525 2.00 22.87 15.79
N ASN A 526 3.24 22.39 15.82
CA ASN A 526 4.05 22.11 14.64
C ASN A 526 3.37 21.07 13.73
N ALA A 527 2.76 21.54 12.63
CA ALA A 527 2.03 20.69 11.69
C ALA A 527 2.92 19.71 10.89
N ARG A 528 4.26 19.75 11.05
CA ARG A 528 5.20 18.73 10.53
C ARG A 528 5.37 17.52 11.45
N GLU A 529 4.89 17.55 12.71
CA GLU A 529 4.95 16.41 13.62
C GLU A 529 3.73 15.49 13.46
N ALA A 530 3.98 14.21 13.13
CA ALA A 530 2.92 13.21 12.96
C ALA A 530 2.23 12.79 14.27
N TYR A 531 2.96 12.87 15.39
CA TYR A 531 2.50 12.39 16.70
C TYR A 531 2.27 13.56 17.65
N THR A 532 1.22 14.34 17.36
CA THR A 532 0.66 15.39 18.24
C THR A 532 -0.80 15.08 18.58
N LEU A 533 -1.32 15.67 19.66
CA LEU A 533 -2.73 15.55 20.06
C LEU A 533 -3.67 16.00 18.94
N TRP A 534 -3.29 17.06 18.21
CA TRP A 534 -4.06 17.64 17.11
C TRP A 534 -4.11 16.72 15.87
N CYS A 535 -2.97 16.08 15.55
CA CYS A 535 -2.91 15.01 14.57
C CYS A 535 -3.83 13.82 14.93
N GLY A 536 -3.96 13.50 16.22
CA GLY A 536 -4.91 12.50 16.71
C GLY A 536 -6.36 12.93 16.57
N LEU A 537 -6.75 14.01 17.26
CA LEU A 537 -8.14 14.49 17.34
C LEU A 537 -8.73 14.92 15.98
N ILE A 538 -7.91 15.44 15.07
CA ILE A 538 -8.38 15.91 13.75
C ILE A 538 -7.97 14.90 12.66
N GLY A 539 -6.67 14.72 12.43
CA GLY A 539 -6.17 13.88 11.32
C GLY A 539 -6.64 12.43 11.40
N PHE A 540 -6.43 11.79 12.55
CA PHE A 540 -6.77 10.38 12.76
C PHE A 540 -8.28 10.14 12.90
N SER A 541 -9.06 11.14 13.35
CA SER A 541 -10.52 11.14 13.22
C SER A 541 -10.97 11.06 11.77
N PHE A 542 -10.43 11.89 10.87
CA PHE A 542 -10.81 11.87 9.45
C PHE A 542 -10.35 10.59 8.73
N LEU A 543 -9.15 10.08 9.05
CA LEU A 543 -8.71 8.73 8.63
C LEU A 543 -9.71 7.66 9.08
N THR A 544 -10.17 7.70 10.32
CA THR A 544 -11.10 6.69 10.86
C THR A 544 -12.49 6.83 10.23
N LEU A 545 -13.01 8.06 10.04
CA LEU A 545 -14.27 8.33 9.34
C LEU A 545 -14.25 7.81 7.89
N ALA A 546 -13.11 7.90 7.20
CA ALA A 546 -12.94 7.31 5.87
C ALA A 546 -12.83 5.77 5.93
N SER A 547 -11.80 5.26 6.60
CA SER A 547 -11.50 3.82 6.66
C SER A 547 -12.65 2.98 7.22
N HIS A 548 -13.24 3.36 8.34
CA HIS A 548 -14.29 2.58 8.98
C HIS A 548 -15.70 3.02 8.58
N GLY A 549 -15.85 4.25 8.07
CA GLY A 549 -17.14 4.82 7.70
C GLY A 549 -17.50 4.67 6.22
N THR A 550 -16.52 4.64 5.30
CA THR A 550 -16.78 4.67 3.85
C THR A 550 -16.01 3.62 3.02
N ASP A 551 -14.97 2.97 3.55
CA ASP A 551 -14.28 1.87 2.86
C ASP A 551 -15.12 0.59 2.80
N GLN A 552 -15.17 -0.05 1.64
CA GLN A 552 -15.92 -1.28 1.41
C GLN A 552 -15.46 -2.41 2.33
N MET A 553 -14.16 -2.57 2.62
CA MET A 553 -13.64 -3.70 3.39
C MET A 553 -14.13 -3.73 4.85
N LEU A 554 -14.30 -2.56 5.47
CA LEU A 554 -14.76 -2.41 6.86
C LEU A 554 -16.28 -2.20 6.94
N VAL A 555 -16.87 -1.43 6.02
CA VAL A 555 -18.33 -1.22 6.00
C VAL A 555 -19.08 -2.50 5.59
N GLN A 556 -18.52 -3.34 4.71
CA GLN A 556 -19.11 -4.64 4.35
C GLN A 556 -19.16 -5.62 5.54
N ARG A 557 -18.15 -5.60 6.42
CA ARG A 557 -18.17 -6.37 7.68
C ARG A 557 -19.36 -5.94 8.54
N LEU A 558 -19.62 -4.63 8.65
CA LEU A 558 -20.76 -4.09 9.39
C LEU A 558 -22.11 -4.54 8.79
N PHE A 559 -22.22 -4.70 7.47
CA PHE A 559 -23.43 -5.24 6.80
C PHE A 559 -23.68 -6.73 7.00
N THR A 560 -22.76 -7.50 7.59
CA THR A 560 -23.00 -8.91 7.98
C THR A 560 -23.84 -9.05 9.24
N CYS A 561 -24.06 -7.96 9.99
CA CYS A 561 -24.92 -7.92 11.16
C CYS A 561 -26.42 -7.95 10.79
N LYS A 562 -27.23 -8.51 11.69
CA LYS A 562 -28.70 -8.60 11.57
C LYS A 562 -29.43 -7.25 11.46
N GLY A 563 -28.81 -6.14 11.85
CA GLY A 563 -29.43 -4.82 11.91
C GLY A 563 -28.50 -3.73 12.44
N PRO A 564 -28.95 -2.46 12.47
CA PRO A 564 -28.11 -1.32 12.84
C PRO A 564 -27.69 -1.32 14.32
N GLY A 565 -28.49 -1.85 15.24
CA GLY A 565 -28.13 -1.97 16.66
C GLY A 565 -26.92 -2.89 16.93
N PRO A 566 -26.92 -4.13 16.40
CA PRO A 566 -25.72 -4.98 16.37
C PRO A 566 -24.52 -4.34 15.65
N ALA A 567 -24.71 -3.73 14.48
CA ALA A 567 -23.62 -3.09 13.72
C ALA A 567 -23.01 -1.89 14.48
N ARG A 568 -23.84 -1.03 15.09
CA ARG A 568 -23.40 0.06 15.99
C ARG A 568 -22.56 -0.46 17.14
N ARG A 569 -22.95 -1.57 17.77
CA ARG A 569 -22.13 -2.20 18.82
C ARG A 569 -20.79 -2.69 18.28
N ALA A 570 -20.77 -3.35 17.11
CA ALA A 570 -19.51 -3.82 16.52
C ALA A 570 -18.51 -2.69 16.25
N ILE A 571 -18.95 -1.55 15.68
CA ILE A 571 -18.03 -0.43 15.39
C ILE A 571 -17.66 0.40 16.64
N VAL A 572 -18.56 0.57 17.61
CA VAL A 572 -18.24 1.32 18.84
C VAL A 572 -17.32 0.49 19.74
N TRP A 573 -17.59 -0.81 19.93
CA TRP A 573 -16.75 -1.68 20.75
C TRP A 573 -15.42 -2.08 20.08
N SER A 574 -15.25 -1.91 18.76
CA SER A 574 -13.93 -2.11 18.14
C SER A 574 -12.89 -1.10 18.63
N SER A 575 -13.31 -0.03 19.31
CA SER A 575 -12.46 0.86 20.12
C SER A 575 -11.60 0.12 21.16
N LEU A 576 -11.95 -1.11 21.54
CA LEU A 576 -11.10 -2.00 22.35
C LEU A 576 -9.74 -2.27 21.69
N SER A 577 -9.59 -2.11 20.36
CA SER A 577 -8.29 -2.18 19.69
C SER A 577 -7.25 -1.24 20.30
N GLN A 578 -7.68 -0.10 20.86
CA GLN A 578 -6.76 0.89 21.43
C GLN A 578 -6.14 0.46 22.76
N VAL A 579 -6.75 -0.50 23.47
CA VAL A 579 -6.12 -1.17 24.63
C VAL A 579 -5.01 -2.11 24.15
N LEU A 580 -5.20 -2.77 23.00
CA LEU A 580 -4.14 -3.57 22.37
C LEU A 580 -3.05 -2.68 21.74
N THR A 581 -3.38 -1.51 21.19
CA THR A 581 -2.40 -0.49 20.79
C THR A 581 -1.52 -0.06 21.98
N LEU A 582 -2.13 0.23 23.14
CA LEU A 582 -1.39 0.58 24.36
C LEU A 582 -0.50 -0.57 24.84
N LEU A 583 -0.99 -1.82 24.77
CA LEU A 583 -0.18 -3.00 25.10
C LEU A 583 1.00 -3.17 24.14
N LEU A 584 0.82 -2.94 22.83
CA LEU A 584 1.92 -2.98 21.83
C LEU A 584 2.96 -1.87 22.05
N LEU A 585 2.52 -0.67 22.44
CA LEU A 585 3.44 0.38 22.87
C LEU A 585 4.24 -0.05 24.12
N PHE A 586 3.60 -0.76 25.05
CA PHE A 586 4.27 -1.30 26.23
C PHE A 586 5.22 -2.47 25.90
N VAL A 587 4.88 -3.32 24.93
CA VAL A 587 5.82 -4.32 24.35
C VAL A 587 7.08 -3.63 23.85
N GLY A 588 6.95 -2.53 23.10
CA GLY A 588 8.11 -1.78 22.60
C GLY A 588 9.01 -1.21 23.70
N ALA A 589 8.42 -0.74 24.81
CA ALA A 589 9.16 -0.31 26.00
C ALA A 589 9.82 -1.49 26.75
N ALA A 590 9.16 -2.65 26.84
CA ALA A 590 9.70 -3.86 27.45
C ALA A 590 10.87 -4.44 26.64
N VAL A 591 10.74 -4.52 25.32
CA VAL A 591 11.80 -4.94 24.38
C VAL A 591 13.00 -3.96 24.41
N PHE A 592 12.75 -2.66 24.60
CA PHE A 592 13.81 -1.66 24.77
C PHE A 592 14.64 -1.85 26.05
N VAL A 593 14.00 -2.17 27.19
CA VAL A 593 14.75 -2.47 28.44
C VAL A 593 15.40 -3.86 28.37
N TYR A 594 14.71 -4.85 27.79
CA TYR A 594 15.29 -6.17 27.53
C TYR A 594 16.64 -6.06 26.80
N TYR A 595 16.68 -5.36 25.66
CA TYR A 595 17.92 -5.18 24.88
C TYR A 595 18.95 -4.21 25.48
N ARG A 596 18.69 -3.65 26.67
CA ARG A 596 19.69 -2.96 27.51
C ARG A 596 20.37 -3.90 28.51
N HIS A 597 19.64 -4.86 29.04
CA HIS A 597 20.16 -5.89 29.94
C HIS A 597 20.85 -7.03 29.17
N ILE A 598 20.23 -7.46 28.08
CA ILE A 598 20.69 -8.56 27.21
C ILE A 598 20.89 -7.96 25.81
N PRO A 599 22.08 -7.43 25.48
CA PRO A 599 22.31 -6.71 24.22
C PRO A 599 22.16 -7.62 22.99
N LEU A 600 21.67 -7.04 21.89
CA LEU A 600 21.53 -7.68 20.56
C LEU A 600 22.81 -8.42 20.16
N THR A 601 22.71 -9.67 19.70
CA THR A 601 23.86 -10.38 19.13
C THR A 601 24.34 -9.74 17.82
N ALA A 602 25.53 -10.13 17.33
CA ALA A 602 26.12 -9.55 16.13
C ALA A 602 25.20 -9.62 14.88
N PRO A 603 24.51 -10.74 14.56
CA PRO A 603 23.52 -10.76 13.49
C PRO A 603 22.28 -9.89 13.77
N GLU A 604 21.70 -10.00 14.96
CA GLU A 604 20.52 -9.21 15.35
C GLU A 604 20.76 -7.71 15.19
N ARG A 605 21.93 -7.25 15.66
CA ARG A 605 22.34 -5.84 15.58
C ARG A 605 22.43 -5.36 14.13
N VAL A 606 23.04 -6.13 13.22
CA VAL A 606 23.07 -5.76 11.78
C VAL A 606 21.67 -5.74 11.15
N VAL A 607 20.77 -6.66 11.54
CA VAL A 607 19.38 -6.69 11.06
C VAL A 607 18.59 -5.47 11.56
N VAL A 608 18.77 -5.07 12.83
CA VAL A 608 18.04 -3.99 13.50
C VAL A 608 18.63 -2.60 13.19
N GLU A 609 19.93 -2.47 12.96
CA GLU A 609 20.55 -1.21 12.49
C GLU A 609 20.17 -0.91 11.04
N ALA A 610 20.08 -1.93 10.17
CA ALA A 610 19.64 -1.76 8.78
C ALA A 610 18.13 -1.53 8.64
N ASP A 611 17.32 -2.04 9.57
CA ASP A 611 15.86 -1.83 9.59
C ASP A 611 15.29 -2.04 11.00
N SER A 612 15.27 -0.98 11.81
CA SER A 612 14.81 -1.02 13.21
C SER A 612 13.37 -1.49 13.38
N MET A 613 12.57 -1.44 12.31
CA MET A 613 11.20 -1.98 12.27
C MET A 613 11.16 -3.52 12.43
N LYS A 614 12.29 -4.20 12.22
CA LYS A 614 12.45 -5.65 12.42
C LYS A 614 12.65 -6.05 13.88
N VAL A 615 12.96 -5.13 14.80
CA VAL A 615 13.36 -5.47 16.19
C VAL A 615 12.36 -6.39 16.90
N PHE A 616 11.06 -6.20 16.70
CA PHE A 616 10.06 -7.06 17.34
C PHE A 616 9.89 -8.41 16.62
N ALA A 617 10.14 -8.50 15.31
CA ALA A 617 10.22 -9.79 14.62
C ALA A 617 11.45 -10.59 15.06
N VAL A 618 12.60 -9.91 15.21
CA VAL A 618 13.85 -10.49 15.75
C VAL A 618 13.63 -11.00 17.18
N TYR A 619 13.03 -10.19 18.06
CA TYR A 619 12.66 -10.62 19.41
C TYR A 619 11.72 -11.85 19.41
N ILE A 620 10.73 -11.91 18.51
CA ILE A 620 9.85 -13.08 18.40
C ILE A 620 10.64 -14.32 17.92
N VAL A 621 11.62 -14.18 17.03
CA VAL A 621 12.40 -15.31 16.50
C VAL A 621 13.47 -15.82 17.47
N ASP A 622 14.29 -14.92 18.02
CA ASP A 622 15.51 -15.27 18.75
C ASP A 622 15.32 -15.35 20.27
N VAL A 623 14.38 -14.57 20.83
CA VAL A 623 14.21 -14.42 22.28
C VAL A 623 13.04 -15.25 22.81
N MET A 624 11.92 -15.29 22.10
CA MET A 624 10.71 -15.94 22.60
C MET A 624 10.78 -17.49 22.50
N PRO A 625 10.12 -18.24 23.41
CA PRO A 625 10.15 -19.70 23.39
C PRO A 625 9.56 -20.32 22.10
N PRO A 626 10.16 -21.41 21.58
CA PRO A 626 9.59 -22.18 20.48
C PRO A 626 8.14 -22.61 20.74
N LEU A 627 7.38 -22.79 19.66
CA LEU A 627 5.92 -22.89 19.59
C LEU A 627 5.19 -21.57 19.83
N LEU A 628 5.61 -20.75 20.81
CA LEU A 628 5.02 -19.42 21.03
C LEU A 628 5.46 -18.44 19.93
N SER A 629 6.74 -18.48 19.55
CA SER A 629 7.29 -17.77 18.38
C SER A 629 6.56 -18.17 17.10
N GLY A 630 6.41 -19.48 16.86
CA GLY A 630 5.59 -20.02 15.78
C GLY A 630 4.16 -19.49 15.76
N LEU A 631 3.47 -19.49 16.91
CA LEU A 631 2.08 -19.03 17.03
C LEU A 631 1.92 -17.51 16.79
N LEU A 632 2.88 -16.71 17.27
CA LEU A 632 2.93 -15.26 17.05
C LEU A 632 3.13 -14.94 15.56
N MET A 633 4.13 -15.54 14.91
CA MET A 633 4.35 -15.34 13.48
C MET A 633 3.18 -15.86 12.65
N ALA A 634 2.54 -16.96 13.05
CA ALA A 634 1.32 -17.47 12.42
C ALA A 634 0.16 -16.45 12.45
N ALA A 635 -0.07 -15.80 13.60
CA ALA A 635 -1.08 -14.76 13.75
C ALA A 635 -0.74 -13.50 12.92
N ILE A 636 0.53 -13.10 12.87
CA ILE A 636 1.02 -11.97 12.05
C ILE A 636 0.79 -12.25 10.56
N PHE A 637 1.19 -13.42 10.05
CA PHE A 637 1.02 -13.73 8.63
C PHE A 637 -0.45 -13.91 8.24
N ALA A 638 -1.29 -14.50 9.11
CA ALA A 638 -2.74 -14.55 8.87
C ALA A 638 -3.38 -13.15 8.77
N ALA A 639 -2.85 -12.15 9.49
CA ALA A 639 -3.31 -10.76 9.38
C ALA A 639 -3.04 -10.18 7.98
N ALA A 640 -1.85 -10.43 7.45
CA ALA A 640 -1.47 -10.01 6.11
C ALA A 640 -2.35 -10.70 5.06
N ILE A 641 -2.52 -12.02 5.19
CA ILE A 641 -3.32 -12.85 4.27
C ILE A 641 -4.79 -12.43 4.30
N SER A 642 -5.42 -12.31 5.47
CA SER A 642 -6.85 -11.99 5.60
C SER A 642 -7.18 -10.57 5.11
N THR A 643 -6.33 -9.59 5.43
CA THR A 643 -6.55 -8.21 4.96
C THR A 643 -6.28 -8.08 3.45
N LEU A 644 -5.38 -8.88 2.87
CA LEU A 644 -5.19 -8.96 1.42
C LEU A 644 -6.36 -9.68 0.72
N ASP A 645 -6.80 -10.84 1.22
CA ASP A 645 -8.00 -11.58 0.75
C ASP A 645 -9.23 -10.66 0.72
N SER A 646 -9.50 -10.01 1.85
CA SER A 646 -10.57 -9.02 2.00
C SER A 646 -10.57 -7.95 0.90
N LEU A 647 -9.39 -7.49 0.47
CA LEU A 647 -9.28 -6.54 -0.64
C LEU A 647 -9.46 -7.24 -2.00
N LEU A 648 -8.78 -8.35 -2.26
CA LEU A 648 -8.83 -9.03 -3.57
C LEU A 648 -10.27 -9.47 -3.91
N ALA A 649 -11.01 -9.97 -2.92
CA ALA A 649 -12.44 -10.27 -3.05
C ALA A 649 -13.26 -9.01 -3.40
N ALA A 650 -13.03 -7.89 -2.70
CA ALA A 650 -13.75 -6.64 -2.91
C ALA A 650 -13.39 -5.94 -4.25
N LEU A 651 -12.12 -5.97 -4.67
CA LEU A 651 -11.66 -5.52 -6.00
C LEU A 651 -12.31 -6.35 -7.11
N SER A 652 -12.41 -7.66 -6.92
CA SER A 652 -13.08 -8.54 -7.87
C SER A 652 -14.59 -8.29 -7.95
N GLN A 653 -15.27 -8.15 -6.81
CA GLN A 653 -16.70 -7.79 -6.75
C GLN A 653 -16.97 -6.42 -7.41
N SER A 654 -16.10 -5.44 -7.17
CA SER A 654 -16.15 -4.11 -7.77
C SER A 654 -16.00 -4.16 -9.28
N THR A 655 -14.98 -4.87 -9.76
CA THR A 655 -14.70 -5.09 -11.19
C THR A 655 -15.87 -5.79 -11.89
N ILE A 656 -16.48 -6.79 -11.24
CA ILE A 656 -17.66 -7.47 -11.81
C ILE A 656 -18.85 -6.52 -11.92
N SER A 657 -19.19 -5.83 -10.83
CA SER A 657 -20.42 -5.02 -10.76
C SER A 657 -20.39 -3.72 -11.59
N ILE A 658 -19.22 -3.25 -12.00
CA ILE A 658 -19.06 -2.00 -12.77
C ILE A 658 -18.57 -2.25 -14.20
N LEU A 659 -17.65 -3.20 -14.43
CA LEU A 659 -17.04 -3.43 -15.74
C LEU A 659 -17.57 -4.72 -16.39
N TYR A 660 -17.40 -5.87 -15.71
CA TYR A 660 -17.63 -7.17 -16.34
C TYR A 660 -19.10 -7.44 -16.64
N GLN A 661 -19.98 -7.27 -15.66
CA GLN A 661 -21.41 -7.52 -15.84
C GLN A 661 -22.06 -6.46 -16.75
N PRO A 662 -21.89 -5.13 -16.55
CA PRO A 662 -22.60 -4.16 -17.37
C PRO A 662 -22.16 -4.11 -18.84
N PHE A 663 -20.88 -4.34 -19.13
CA PHE A 663 -20.32 -4.12 -20.48
C PHE A 663 -19.83 -5.40 -21.21
N LEU A 664 -19.32 -6.42 -20.51
CA LEU A 664 -18.78 -7.62 -21.17
C LEU A 664 -19.77 -8.79 -21.22
N ARG A 665 -20.46 -9.10 -20.12
CA ARG A 665 -21.42 -10.21 -20.02
C ARG A 665 -22.61 -9.86 -19.09
N PRO A 666 -23.68 -9.20 -19.60
CA PRO A 666 -24.84 -8.80 -18.78
C PRO A 666 -25.79 -9.93 -18.37
N ARG A 667 -25.77 -11.07 -19.08
CA ARG A 667 -26.66 -12.22 -18.85
C ARG A 667 -25.87 -13.53 -18.85
N ALA A 668 -24.97 -13.69 -17.89
CA ALA A 668 -24.29 -14.97 -17.63
C ALA A 668 -24.92 -15.69 -16.43
N SER A 669 -24.55 -16.95 -16.19
CA SER A 669 -24.97 -17.69 -15.00
C SER A 669 -24.10 -17.39 -13.79
N ASP A 670 -24.59 -17.62 -12.57
CA ASP A 670 -23.82 -17.42 -11.33
C ASP A 670 -22.49 -18.21 -11.35
N ARG A 671 -22.48 -19.42 -11.91
CA ARG A 671 -21.26 -20.23 -12.10
C ARG A 671 -20.23 -19.49 -12.97
N HIS A 672 -20.67 -18.79 -14.02
CA HIS A 672 -19.79 -17.99 -14.87
C HIS A 672 -19.24 -16.78 -14.10
N TYR A 673 -20.06 -16.05 -13.34
CA TYR A 673 -19.58 -14.92 -12.53
C TYR A 673 -18.62 -15.36 -11.43
N VAL A 674 -18.83 -16.53 -10.81
CA VAL A 674 -17.88 -17.13 -9.84
C VAL A 674 -16.56 -17.52 -10.52
N MET A 675 -16.57 -18.09 -11.73
CA MET A 675 -15.34 -18.35 -12.48
C MET A 675 -14.62 -17.05 -12.89
N ALA A 676 -15.37 -16.04 -13.35
CA ALA A 676 -14.81 -14.73 -13.68
C ALA A 676 -14.19 -14.06 -12.45
N SER A 677 -14.82 -14.14 -11.27
CA SER A 677 -14.29 -13.56 -10.04
C SER A 677 -12.92 -14.13 -9.66
N ARG A 678 -12.73 -15.45 -9.81
CA ARG A 678 -11.44 -16.11 -9.54
C ARG A 678 -10.32 -15.67 -10.48
N VAL A 679 -10.63 -15.45 -11.76
CA VAL A 679 -9.67 -14.92 -12.73
C VAL A 679 -9.33 -13.45 -12.42
N ILE A 680 -10.33 -12.65 -12.01
CA ILE A 680 -10.13 -11.25 -11.64
C ILE A 680 -9.34 -11.11 -10.33
N VAL A 681 -9.54 -12.01 -9.35
CA VAL A 681 -8.72 -12.13 -8.14
C VAL A 681 -7.25 -12.37 -8.49
N LEU A 682 -6.96 -13.29 -9.42
CA LEU A 682 -5.59 -13.54 -9.88
C LEU A 682 -4.95 -12.29 -10.50
N ILE A 683 -5.70 -11.56 -11.36
CA ILE A 683 -5.22 -10.33 -11.99
C ILE A 683 -4.89 -9.25 -10.94
N TRP A 684 -5.81 -8.99 -10.00
CA TRP A 684 -5.58 -8.01 -8.94
C TRP A 684 -4.47 -8.44 -7.96
N GLY A 685 -4.35 -9.74 -7.70
CA GLY A 685 -3.27 -10.30 -6.88
C GLY A 685 -1.89 -10.06 -7.49
N VAL A 686 -1.73 -10.30 -8.80
CA VAL A 686 -0.48 -10.01 -9.52
C VAL A 686 -0.18 -8.50 -9.53
N LEU A 687 -1.17 -7.65 -9.81
CA LEU A 687 -1.00 -6.20 -9.82
C LEU A 687 -0.63 -5.64 -8.44
N LEU A 688 -1.25 -6.14 -7.37
CA LEU A 688 -0.94 -5.74 -6.00
C LEU A 688 0.43 -6.26 -5.55
N THR A 689 0.79 -7.49 -5.90
CA THR A 689 2.13 -8.05 -5.63
C THR A 689 3.22 -7.21 -6.32
N ALA A 690 3.01 -6.83 -7.58
CA ALA A 690 3.92 -5.94 -8.30
C ALA A 690 4.03 -4.55 -7.66
N PHE A 691 2.92 -3.98 -7.19
CA PHE A 691 2.96 -2.70 -6.47
C PHE A 691 3.60 -2.82 -5.07
N ALA A 692 3.42 -3.95 -4.36
CA ALA A 692 4.10 -4.22 -3.10
C ALA A 692 5.62 -4.37 -3.27
N ILE A 693 6.10 -4.90 -4.41
CA ILE A 693 7.53 -4.89 -4.77
C ILE A 693 8.01 -3.45 -4.98
N TYR A 694 7.24 -2.62 -5.68
CA TYR A 694 7.57 -1.20 -5.86
C TYR A 694 7.54 -0.39 -4.55
N CYS A 695 6.82 -0.85 -3.52
CA CYS A 695 6.84 -0.24 -2.20
C CYS A 695 8.23 -0.24 -1.54
N ASP A 696 9.15 -1.13 -1.91
CA ASP A 696 10.53 -1.09 -1.39
C ASP A 696 11.31 0.15 -1.83
N VAL A 697 10.98 0.71 -3.00
CA VAL A 697 11.54 1.97 -3.48
C VAL A 697 10.85 3.15 -2.79
N LEU A 698 9.51 3.10 -2.67
CA LEU A 698 8.72 4.19 -2.08
C LEU A 698 8.96 4.37 -0.57
N ALA A 699 9.14 3.29 0.18
CA ALA A 699 9.30 3.32 1.63
C ALA A 699 10.57 4.07 2.08
N ARG A 700 11.61 4.11 1.24
CA ARG A 700 12.88 4.83 1.49
C ARG A 700 12.71 6.35 1.59
N SER A 701 11.56 6.89 1.16
CA SER A 701 11.23 8.32 1.26
C SER A 701 10.48 8.69 2.56
N TYR A 702 10.26 7.75 3.48
CA TYR A 702 9.48 7.96 4.70
C TYR A 702 10.32 7.68 5.95
N ALA A 703 10.07 8.44 7.03
CA ALA A 703 10.82 8.31 8.28
C ALA A 703 10.55 7.00 9.04
N ASP A 704 9.36 6.43 8.90
CA ASP A 704 9.03 5.07 9.38
C ASP A 704 7.94 4.41 8.52
N LEU A 705 7.77 3.10 8.69
CA LEU A 705 6.86 2.30 7.88
C LEU A 705 5.37 2.47 8.24
N ILE A 706 5.03 2.96 9.44
CA ILE A 706 3.65 3.34 9.78
C ILE A 706 3.25 4.59 9.03
N GLN A 707 4.12 5.61 9.00
CA GLN A 707 3.88 6.83 8.22
C GLN A 707 3.71 6.50 6.73
N PHE A 708 4.57 5.64 6.18
CA PHE A 708 4.42 5.14 4.80
C PHE A 708 3.06 4.47 4.56
N ALA A 709 2.71 3.43 5.33
CA ALA A 709 1.49 2.65 5.10
C ALA A 709 0.20 3.44 5.31
N LEU A 710 0.18 4.40 6.24
CA LEU A 710 -0.97 5.27 6.46
C LEU A 710 -1.05 6.42 5.45
N ALA A 711 0.09 7.00 5.02
CA ALA A 711 0.12 7.99 3.95
C ALA A 711 -0.39 7.44 2.61
N MET A 712 -0.11 6.17 2.27
CA MET A 712 -0.62 5.53 1.05
C MET A 712 -2.17 5.52 0.97
N ALA A 713 -2.86 5.45 2.12
CA ALA A 713 -4.33 5.55 2.15
C ALA A 713 -4.85 6.99 1.94
N ALA A 714 -4.09 7.99 2.38
CA ALA A 714 -4.50 9.40 2.35
C ALA A 714 -4.84 9.92 0.94
N TYR A 715 -4.15 9.40 -0.08
CA TYR A 715 -4.36 9.75 -1.50
C TYR A 715 -5.81 9.64 -1.96
N THR A 716 -6.61 8.72 -1.40
CA THR A 716 -7.99 8.46 -1.87
C THR A 716 -9.02 8.61 -0.76
N TYR A 717 -8.66 8.37 0.50
CA TYR A 717 -9.61 8.41 1.62
C TYR A 717 -10.21 9.79 1.87
N GLY A 718 -9.47 10.87 1.65
CA GLY A 718 -10.04 12.23 1.68
C GLY A 718 -11.09 12.44 0.59
N GLY A 719 -10.80 11.97 -0.63
CA GLY A 719 -11.77 11.95 -1.74
C GLY A 719 -13.02 11.14 -1.41
N LEU A 720 -12.84 9.94 -0.85
CA LEU A 720 -13.93 9.03 -0.53
C LEU A 720 -14.85 9.58 0.58
N LEU A 721 -14.26 10.15 1.64
CA LEU A 721 -15.00 10.79 2.72
C LEU A 721 -15.65 12.11 2.28
N GLY A 722 -14.98 12.93 1.46
CA GLY A 722 -15.54 14.19 0.95
C GLY A 722 -16.75 13.97 0.05
N VAL A 723 -16.72 12.94 -0.82
CA VAL A 723 -17.89 12.51 -1.59
C VAL A 723 -19.00 12.00 -0.66
N PHE A 724 -18.66 11.23 0.37
CA PHE A 724 -19.65 10.71 1.32
C PHE A 724 -20.33 11.83 2.10
N LEU A 725 -19.60 12.81 2.61
CA LEU A 725 -20.17 13.96 3.32
C LEU A 725 -21.06 14.80 2.41
N LEU A 726 -20.71 14.96 1.13
CA LEU A 726 -21.56 15.64 0.14
C LEU A 726 -22.88 14.89 -0.12
N ALA A 727 -22.86 13.55 -0.03
CA ALA A 727 -24.01 12.65 -0.21
C ALA A 727 -24.85 12.43 1.07
N PHE A 728 -24.23 12.56 2.25
CA PHE A 728 -24.84 12.32 3.56
C PHE A 728 -25.49 13.58 4.13
N LEU A 729 -24.82 14.72 4.00
CA LEU A 729 -25.38 16.01 4.41
C LEU A 729 -26.43 16.50 3.38
N PRO A 730 -27.44 17.28 3.79
CA PRO A 730 -28.55 17.72 2.93
C PRO A 730 -28.15 18.86 1.94
N THR A 731 -27.03 18.68 1.23
CA THR A 731 -26.36 19.71 0.40
C THR A 731 -27.12 20.08 -0.88
N ARG A 732 -28.00 19.17 -1.35
CA ARG A 732 -28.78 19.28 -2.60
C ARG A 732 -27.91 19.57 -3.85
N ARG A 733 -26.71 18.97 -3.94
CA ARG A 733 -25.81 19.10 -5.10
C ARG A 733 -25.84 17.89 -6.03
N ASP A 734 -25.29 18.06 -7.23
CA ASP A 734 -25.05 16.99 -8.21
C ASP A 734 -23.59 16.49 -8.25
N ASP A 735 -23.30 15.59 -9.19
CA ASP A 735 -21.99 14.98 -9.39
C ASP A 735 -20.96 15.88 -10.13
N LEU A 736 -21.36 17.04 -10.65
CA LEU A 736 -20.50 17.85 -11.53
C LEU A 736 -19.23 18.33 -10.82
N GLY A 737 -19.33 18.72 -9.55
CA GLY A 737 -18.18 19.17 -8.76
C GLY A 737 -17.16 18.07 -8.47
N LEU A 738 -17.61 16.81 -8.39
CA LEU A 738 -16.75 15.66 -8.08
C LEU A 738 -15.78 15.31 -9.21
N LEU A 739 -16.07 15.72 -10.44
CA LEU A 739 -15.16 15.56 -11.59
C LEU A 739 -13.86 16.39 -11.44
N TRP A 740 -13.85 17.38 -10.55
CA TRP A 740 -12.71 18.28 -10.31
C TRP A 740 -12.16 18.12 -8.89
N SER A 741 -13.06 18.05 -7.90
CA SER A 741 -12.70 18.04 -6.48
C SER A 741 -12.10 16.73 -5.99
N VAL A 742 -12.32 15.62 -6.70
CA VAL A 742 -11.63 14.34 -6.46
C VAL A 742 -10.21 14.35 -7.05
N PRO A 743 -9.98 14.64 -8.35
CA PRO A 743 -8.62 14.79 -8.87
C PRO A 743 -7.76 15.81 -8.12
N LEU A 744 -8.35 16.95 -7.73
CA LEU A 744 -7.61 17.99 -6.99
C LEU A 744 -7.28 17.59 -5.55
N SER A 745 -8.12 16.80 -4.86
CA SER A 745 -7.73 16.26 -3.55
C SER A 745 -6.59 15.24 -3.67
N MET A 746 -6.61 14.38 -4.70
CA MET A 746 -5.53 13.43 -4.97
C MET A 746 -4.21 14.14 -5.29
N LEU A 747 -4.26 15.18 -6.15
CA LEU A 747 -3.10 16.00 -6.49
C LEU A 747 -2.58 16.77 -5.27
N MET A 748 -3.45 17.34 -4.42
CA MET A 748 -3.02 18.04 -3.22
C MET A 748 -2.26 17.14 -2.25
N VAL A 749 -2.69 15.89 -2.05
CA VAL A 749 -1.93 14.91 -1.25
C VAL A 749 -0.62 14.57 -1.96
N PHE A 750 -0.58 14.46 -3.29
CA PHE A 750 0.67 14.24 -4.02
C PHE A 750 1.67 15.41 -3.84
N SER A 751 1.20 16.66 -3.97
CA SER A 751 1.99 17.88 -3.76
C SER A 751 2.60 18.00 -2.36
N LEU A 752 1.91 17.49 -1.33
CA LEU A 752 2.37 17.54 0.07
C LEU A 752 3.38 16.43 0.43
N ASN A 753 3.53 15.39 -0.40
CA ASN A 753 4.45 14.28 -0.15
C ASN A 753 5.66 14.27 -1.12
N TRP A 754 5.56 14.86 -2.31
CA TRP A 754 6.58 14.74 -3.36
C TRP A 754 6.99 16.07 -3.98
N HIS A 755 8.16 16.58 -3.56
CA HIS A 755 8.74 17.84 -4.06
C HIS A 755 9.87 17.65 -5.08
N GLN A 756 10.14 16.42 -5.54
CA GLN A 756 11.14 16.16 -6.57
C GLN A 756 10.74 16.81 -7.91
N PRO A 757 11.68 17.27 -8.78
CA PRO A 757 11.35 17.99 -10.01
C PRO A 757 10.39 17.25 -10.95
N ILE A 758 10.49 15.91 -11.02
CA ILE A 758 9.58 15.07 -11.80
C ILE A 758 8.15 15.10 -11.22
N ALA A 759 8.02 15.08 -9.88
CA ALA A 759 6.73 15.16 -9.21
C ALA A 759 6.09 16.54 -9.38
N GLN A 760 6.87 17.62 -9.24
CA GLN A 760 6.42 18.98 -9.53
C GLN A 760 5.94 19.12 -10.98
N GLY A 761 6.68 18.57 -11.95
CA GLY A 761 6.26 18.50 -13.36
C GLY A 761 4.93 17.77 -13.56
N ILE A 762 4.70 16.65 -12.86
CA ILE A 762 3.43 15.92 -12.87
C ILE A 762 2.30 16.79 -12.31
N VAL A 763 2.50 17.48 -11.18
CA VAL A 763 1.49 18.37 -10.59
C VAL A 763 1.13 19.51 -11.54
N VAL A 764 2.12 20.19 -12.13
CA VAL A 764 1.91 21.29 -13.09
C VAL A 764 1.13 20.80 -14.31
N MET A 765 1.54 19.69 -14.92
CA MET A 765 0.87 19.15 -16.11
C MET A 765 -0.55 18.67 -15.82
N ALA A 766 -0.79 17.97 -14.70
CA ALA A 766 -2.12 17.54 -14.30
C ALA A 766 -3.04 18.73 -13.98
N SER A 767 -2.52 19.75 -13.30
CA SER A 767 -3.23 20.99 -13.00
C SER A 767 -3.63 21.75 -14.26
N ALA A 768 -2.70 21.91 -15.21
CA ALA A 768 -2.97 22.54 -16.50
C ALA A 768 -4.04 21.77 -17.30
N LEU A 769 -3.97 20.42 -17.33
CA LEU A 769 -4.97 19.59 -17.98
C LEU A 769 -6.37 19.70 -17.35
N LEU A 770 -6.45 19.85 -16.02
CA LEU A 770 -7.71 20.10 -15.32
C LEU A 770 -8.27 21.48 -15.64
N LEU A 771 -7.45 22.54 -15.65
CA LEU A 771 -7.89 23.87 -16.07
C LEU A 771 -8.38 23.90 -17.52
N ILE A 772 -7.62 23.34 -18.46
CA ILE A 772 -8.01 23.27 -19.87
C ILE A 772 -9.34 22.52 -20.04
N GLN A 773 -9.56 21.43 -19.30
CA GLN A 773 -10.84 20.74 -19.31
C GLN A 773 -11.97 21.55 -18.66
N ALA A 774 -11.70 22.30 -17.59
CA ALA A 774 -12.67 23.17 -16.93
C ALA A 774 -13.11 24.30 -17.87
N PHE A 775 -12.18 25.04 -18.48
CA PHE A 775 -12.47 26.05 -19.51
C PHE A 775 -13.26 25.47 -20.70
N ARG A 776 -12.97 24.23 -21.13
CA ARG A 776 -13.69 23.58 -22.24
C ARG A 776 -15.09 23.07 -21.88
N ARG A 777 -15.35 22.70 -20.62
CA ARG A 777 -16.64 22.12 -20.19
C ARG A 777 -17.56 23.10 -19.47
N LEU A 778 -17.00 24.10 -18.80
CA LEU A 778 -17.70 25.07 -17.95
C LEU A 778 -17.63 26.49 -18.51
N ARG A 779 -17.32 26.68 -19.80
CA ARG A 779 -17.29 28.00 -20.47
C ARG A 779 -18.53 28.87 -20.20
N PRO A 780 -19.76 28.33 -20.08
CA PRO A 780 -20.96 29.12 -19.73
C PRO A 780 -21.11 29.45 -18.23
N GLN A 781 -20.18 28.99 -17.38
CA GLN A 781 -20.23 29.06 -15.91
C GLN A 781 -18.86 29.51 -15.35
N PRO A 782 -18.41 30.74 -15.67
CA PRO A 782 -17.08 31.25 -15.33
C PRO A 782 -16.80 31.27 -13.82
N GLU A 783 -17.83 31.44 -12.98
CA GLU A 783 -17.73 31.40 -11.52
C GLU A 783 -17.20 30.06 -11.01
N LYS A 784 -17.52 28.95 -11.70
CA LYS A 784 -17.02 27.62 -11.37
C LYS A 784 -15.60 27.38 -11.85
N ILE A 785 -15.23 27.98 -12.99
CA ILE A 785 -13.84 27.97 -13.47
C ILE A 785 -12.96 28.69 -12.44
N LEU A 786 -13.42 29.81 -11.87
CA LEU A 786 -12.71 30.52 -10.80
C LEU A 786 -12.48 29.65 -9.55
N TYR A 787 -13.50 28.91 -9.07
CA TYR A 787 -13.31 28.00 -7.93
C TYR A 787 -12.29 26.89 -8.22
N ILE A 788 -12.29 26.33 -9.44
CA ILE A 788 -11.30 25.32 -9.86
C ILE A 788 -9.91 25.95 -10.01
N ALA A 789 -9.81 27.18 -10.50
CA ALA A 789 -8.55 27.91 -10.62
C ALA A 789 -7.92 28.23 -9.27
N LEU A 790 -8.72 28.65 -8.28
CA LEU A 790 -8.27 28.87 -6.90
C LEU A 790 -7.78 27.57 -6.24
N ALA A 791 -8.49 26.46 -6.45
CA ALA A 791 -8.08 25.15 -5.95
C ALA A 791 -6.79 24.64 -6.62
N VAL A 792 -6.63 24.86 -7.93
CA VAL A 792 -5.37 24.58 -8.66
C VAL A 792 -4.23 25.46 -8.16
N LEU A 793 -4.46 26.76 -7.95
CA LEU A 793 -3.46 27.69 -7.42
C LEU A 793 -2.95 27.23 -6.05
N LEU A 794 -3.83 26.78 -5.16
CA LEU A 794 -3.45 26.19 -3.87
C LEU A 794 -2.58 24.93 -4.05
N VAL A 795 -2.96 24.01 -4.94
CA VAL A 795 -2.19 22.79 -5.24
C VAL A 795 -0.79 23.10 -5.80
N LEU A 796 -0.68 24.13 -6.65
CA LEU A 796 0.59 24.61 -7.20
C LEU A 796 1.46 25.29 -6.14
N ILE A 797 0.89 26.13 -5.26
CA ILE A 797 1.60 26.74 -4.13
C ILE A 797 2.18 25.65 -3.23
N LEU A 798 1.38 24.65 -2.82
CA LEU A 798 1.86 23.55 -1.98
C LEU A 798 2.98 22.72 -2.65
N SER A 799 2.94 22.58 -3.97
CA SER A 799 3.93 21.79 -4.72
C SER A 799 5.24 22.52 -5.00
N LEU A 800 5.20 23.85 -5.17
CA LEU A 800 6.30 24.65 -5.73
C LEU A 800 6.89 25.66 -4.75
N ALA A 801 6.14 26.13 -3.74
CA ALA A 801 6.62 27.14 -2.82
C ALA A 801 7.80 26.61 -1.98
N VAL A 802 8.86 27.41 -1.93
CA VAL A 802 10.04 27.20 -1.07
C VAL A 802 9.88 28.12 0.14
N VAL A 803 9.92 27.54 1.34
CA VAL A 803 9.74 28.23 2.63
C VAL A 803 11.08 28.60 3.27
N GLY A 804 12.18 28.00 2.78
CA GLY A 804 13.55 28.30 3.19
C GLY A 804 14.53 27.36 2.51
N THR A 805 15.80 27.42 2.90
CA THR A 805 16.86 26.49 2.45
C THR A 805 17.46 25.75 3.64
N MET A 806 17.90 24.52 3.41
CA MET A 806 18.78 23.77 4.31
C MET A 806 20.18 24.41 4.32
N PRO A 807 21.04 24.13 5.32
CA PRO A 807 22.43 24.57 5.34
C PRO A 807 23.26 24.09 4.13
N ASP A 808 22.86 23.00 3.49
CA ASP A 808 23.43 22.45 2.25
C ASP A 808 22.85 23.07 0.96
N GLY A 809 22.08 24.15 1.07
CA GLY A 809 21.46 24.87 -0.04
C GLY A 809 20.18 24.24 -0.61
N ARG A 810 19.77 23.04 -0.16
CA ARG A 810 18.56 22.39 -0.71
C ARG A 810 17.27 23.13 -0.32
N PRO A 811 16.29 23.28 -1.23
CA PRO A 811 15.04 23.98 -0.95
C PRO A 811 14.13 23.20 0.00
N VAL A 812 13.59 23.88 1.00
CA VAL A 812 12.63 23.35 1.97
C VAL A 812 11.22 23.77 1.56
N HIS A 813 10.39 22.81 1.17
CA HIS A 813 9.03 23.05 0.69
C HIS A 813 7.96 23.00 1.81
N ILE A 814 6.71 23.28 1.45
CA ILE A 814 5.54 23.15 2.34
C ILE A 814 5.18 21.66 2.52
N THR A 815 5.87 21.02 3.45
CA THR A 815 5.51 19.69 3.97
C THR A 815 4.55 19.80 5.17
N LEU A 816 3.62 18.85 5.26
CA LEU A 816 2.77 18.62 6.43
C LEU A 816 2.91 17.16 6.86
N ALA A 817 2.66 16.88 8.14
CA ALA A 817 2.60 15.51 8.63
C ALA A 817 1.41 14.77 7.99
N TRP A 818 1.61 13.48 7.72
CA TRP A 818 0.64 12.64 7.03
C TRP A 818 -0.79 12.61 7.62
N PRO A 819 -1.06 12.81 8.93
CA PRO A 819 -2.42 12.86 9.45
C PRO A 819 -3.24 14.05 8.91
N TRP A 820 -2.60 15.16 8.54
CA TRP A 820 -3.28 16.34 8.00
C TRP A 820 -3.80 16.13 6.57
N HIS A 821 -3.28 15.14 5.85
CA HIS A 821 -3.71 14.84 4.49
C HIS A 821 -5.19 14.44 4.41
N PHE A 822 -5.72 13.71 5.41
CA PHE A 822 -7.13 13.30 5.43
C PHE A 822 -8.13 14.46 5.58
N PRO A 823 -8.06 15.34 6.60
CA PRO A 823 -8.98 16.47 6.72
C PRO A 823 -8.84 17.46 5.57
N LEU A 824 -7.61 17.75 5.12
CA LEU A 824 -7.40 18.65 3.98
C LEU A 824 -7.99 18.09 2.68
N ALA A 825 -7.68 16.85 2.32
CA ALA A 825 -8.23 16.24 1.12
C ALA A 825 -9.77 16.08 1.19
N THR A 826 -10.31 15.77 2.37
CA THR A 826 -11.77 15.74 2.61
C THR A 826 -12.40 17.12 2.38
N ALA A 827 -11.80 18.18 2.92
CA ALA A 827 -12.26 19.55 2.74
C ALA A 827 -12.18 20.00 1.27
N MET A 828 -11.07 19.70 0.57
CA MET A 828 -10.92 19.96 -0.86
C MET A 828 -12.04 19.30 -1.67
N THR A 829 -12.30 18.00 -1.46
CA THR A 829 -13.35 17.29 -2.18
C THR A 829 -14.75 17.78 -1.85
N PHE A 830 -15.06 17.99 -0.56
CA PHE A 830 -16.37 18.44 -0.11
C PHE A 830 -16.67 19.88 -0.55
N CYS A 831 -15.77 20.83 -0.27
CA CYS A 831 -16.00 22.25 -0.54
C CYS A 831 -16.03 22.55 -2.04
N LEU A 832 -15.05 22.07 -2.83
CA LEU A 832 -15.07 22.30 -4.27
C LEU A 832 -16.18 21.49 -4.96
N GLY A 833 -16.50 20.29 -4.43
CA GLY A 833 -17.66 19.50 -4.85
C GLY A 833 -18.97 20.26 -4.66
N TYR A 834 -19.13 20.91 -3.50
CA TYR A 834 -20.30 21.74 -3.18
C TYR A 834 -20.38 23.03 -4.00
N LEU A 835 -19.25 23.73 -4.22
CA LEU A 835 -19.22 24.99 -4.97
C LEU A 835 -19.49 24.80 -6.46
N VAL A 836 -18.89 23.80 -7.09
CA VAL A 836 -18.98 23.55 -8.55
C VAL A 836 -20.22 22.73 -8.93
N GLY A 837 -20.70 21.85 -8.04
CA GLY A 837 -21.92 21.06 -8.26
C GLY A 837 -23.15 21.94 -8.46
N ASN A 838 -24.01 21.60 -9.42
CA ASN A 838 -25.28 22.30 -9.60
C ASN A 838 -26.20 22.07 -8.39
N ARG A 839 -27.05 23.04 -8.06
CA ARG A 839 -28.17 22.80 -7.14
C ARG A 839 -29.18 21.90 -7.84
N ARG A 840 -29.51 20.76 -7.23
CA ARG A 840 -30.66 19.95 -7.63
C ARG A 840 -31.94 20.63 -7.13
N PRO A 841 -33.03 20.66 -7.92
CA PRO A 841 -34.32 21.05 -7.39
C PRO A 841 -34.68 20.15 -6.22
N ALA A 842 -35.44 20.67 -5.25
CA ALA A 842 -36.03 19.80 -4.24
C ALA A 842 -36.92 18.77 -4.94
N ALA A 843 -36.82 17.50 -4.55
CA ALA A 843 -37.70 16.47 -5.08
C ALA A 843 -39.14 16.84 -4.70
N THR A 844 -39.94 17.22 -5.69
CA THR A 844 -41.40 17.34 -5.54
C THR A 844 -41.91 15.98 -5.08
N GLY A 845 -42.57 15.96 -3.93
CA GLY A 845 -42.93 14.72 -3.26
C GLY A 845 -44.00 13.94 -4.01
N ASN A 846 -43.58 13.05 -4.91
CA ASN A 846 -44.44 11.97 -5.38
C ASN A 846 -44.74 11.04 -4.19
N ALA A 847 -45.88 11.29 -3.54
CA ALA A 847 -46.61 10.22 -2.88
C ALA A 847 -47.08 9.23 -3.96
N GLY A 848 -46.96 7.93 -3.66
CA GLY A 848 -47.13 6.82 -4.60
C GLY A 848 -46.43 5.58 -4.08
#